data_AF-A0AAD3NIY5-F1
#
_entry.id   AF-A0AAD3NIY5-F1
#
_cell.length_a   1.000
_cell.length_b   1.000
_cell.length_c   1.000
_cell.angle_alpha   90.00
_cell.angle_beta   90.00
_cell.angle_gamma   90.00
#
_symmetry.space_group_name_H-M   'P 1'
#
loop_
_entity.id
_entity.type
_entity.pdbx_description
1 polymer ?
#
loop_
_entity_poly.entity_id
_entity_poly.type
_entity_poly.pdbx_seq_one_letter_code
_entity_poly.pdbx_strand_id
1 'polypeptide(L)'
;MTWSLYSTLKGRTTLNPTTGELVVQNMAVADAGLYTVEINSNVQSQNYKVEVMKKVPKPAVLFRPLTCNSCSLTCHGDTKGAGTITYSWREDDGEWNQGEESRDITNNPEIRRIRTFSCRMKNSISVNESEPHENPFFQEKPPIWPEVLPSAVLGYAIRITFYLRPGDSSLMTTSASNPITSLVWKRDGNLVAEWMNSEIKFNETYKGRTTLNTTTGELDPITDTLWKRDGNLVAEWLNDEFEFYGAFNGRTTLNTTTGELVVQNMTMCFLILSVLLLTVLNSAQPRNEIRELGSTFTLRPPFSGSITGIVWKRDGNLVAEWLSNDFEFYGTFNGRTTLNPTTGELVVQNMAVADAGLYTVEINSNVQSENYKVEVMKKVPKPAVLFRPLTCSQISVSCSLTCDGDTKDAGTVTYSWREDDGEWKQGERDKTIENNEEIKKVKIFSCQMKNAISINESEPHNNLLFQGNPPIWPEGTEQKLVYFVVGGTLVLRPYVSAHVTSILWKHEDNLVAKWINAELAYYCTFKSRTTLDPTGCLVIKNMSRADNGLYTVEINNHVQGRGYKAIEIDEVPQPVVSPLGCYCAVEKCMLACYGNTTKAEPVTYSWRTGDGAWMEWKQELNIGSNEAMQSVKTFICRIKNPVSEKESEPYINPLLQRLTDSGLGVKVLGPVMRSLAILALLGTVTYFLWQKQGIVRKVICPCRCGKGDDNAA
;
A
#
# COMPACT_ATOMS: atom_id res chain seq x y z
N MET A 1 -58.15 -28.08 26.04
CA MET A 1 -58.02 -26.80 26.74
C MET A 1 -57.38 -25.81 25.78
N THR A 2 -58.12 -24.77 25.39
CA THR A 2 -57.63 -23.68 24.55
C THR A 2 -56.93 -22.67 25.44
N TRP A 3 -55.60 -22.60 25.35
CA TRP A 3 -54.80 -21.63 26.10
C TRP A 3 -54.81 -20.28 25.39
N SER A 4 -55.07 -19.24 26.16
CA SER A 4 -55.11 -17.87 25.65
C SER A 4 -53.83 -17.15 26.08
N LEU A 5 -52.93 -16.94 25.14
CA LEU A 5 -51.72 -16.13 25.34
C LEU A 5 -52.09 -14.64 25.21
N TYR A 6 -52.12 -13.95 26.34
CA TYR A 6 -52.36 -12.50 26.42
C TYR A 6 -51.05 -11.78 26.70
N SER A 7 -50.23 -11.50 25.67
CA SER A 7 -49.06 -10.62 25.78
C SER A 7 -48.41 -10.33 24.42
N THR A 8 -47.41 -9.45 24.45
CA THR A 8 -46.41 -9.21 23.39
C THR A 8 -45.59 -10.45 23.00
N LEU A 9 -45.68 -11.54 23.76
CA LEU A 9 -44.96 -12.81 23.53
C LEU A 9 -45.77 -13.85 22.74
N LYS A 10 -46.97 -13.48 22.28
CA LYS A 10 -47.84 -14.36 21.49
C LYS A 10 -47.16 -14.77 20.18
N GLY A 11 -47.10 -16.08 19.91
CA GLY A 11 -46.42 -16.64 18.73
C GLY A 11 -44.91 -16.83 18.88
N ARG A 12 -44.32 -16.41 20.01
CA ARG A 12 -42.90 -16.59 20.35
C ARG A 12 -42.69 -17.50 21.56
N THR A 13 -43.74 -18.21 22.00
CA THR A 13 -43.73 -18.96 23.26
C THR A 13 -44.29 -20.36 23.11
N THR A 14 -43.70 -21.30 23.82
CA THR A 14 -44.21 -22.67 23.97
C THR A 14 -44.23 -23.03 25.45
N LEU A 15 -45.36 -23.49 25.95
CA LEU A 15 -45.52 -23.96 27.33
C LEU A 15 -45.71 -25.48 27.32
N ASN A 16 -44.89 -26.20 28.08
CA ASN A 16 -45.08 -27.62 28.34
C ASN A 16 -46.09 -27.79 29.50
N PRO A 17 -47.31 -28.29 29.25
CA PRO A 17 -48.36 -28.38 30.26
C PRO A 17 -48.10 -29.45 31.32
N THR A 18 -47.21 -30.41 31.05
CA THR A 18 -46.88 -31.50 31.97
C THR A 18 -45.78 -31.09 32.94
N THR A 19 -44.80 -30.30 32.47
CA THR A 19 -43.65 -29.88 33.28
C THR A 19 -43.74 -28.44 33.79
N GLY A 20 -44.64 -27.62 33.22
CA GLY A 20 -44.73 -26.19 33.50
C GLY A 20 -43.63 -25.35 32.82
N GLU A 21 -42.81 -25.95 31.94
CA GLU A 21 -41.70 -25.27 31.28
C GLU A 21 -42.20 -24.26 30.23
N LEU A 22 -41.87 -22.99 30.42
CA LEU A 22 -42.14 -21.91 29.46
C LEU A 22 -40.86 -21.59 28.68
N VAL A 23 -40.89 -21.81 27.37
CA VAL A 23 -39.82 -21.41 26.45
C VAL A 23 -40.27 -20.17 25.69
N VAL A 24 -39.44 -19.13 25.72
CA VAL A 24 -39.64 -17.88 24.96
C VAL A 24 -38.53 -17.78 23.90
N GLN A 25 -38.92 -17.76 22.63
CA GLN A 25 -38.02 -17.59 21.48
C GLN A 25 -37.91 -16.12 21.08
N ASN A 26 -36.77 -15.74 20.49
CA ASN A 26 -36.54 -14.38 19.98
C ASN A 26 -36.84 -13.28 21.02
N MET A 27 -36.29 -13.43 22.23
CA MET A 27 -36.46 -12.45 23.31
C MET A 27 -35.87 -11.08 22.92
N ALA A 28 -36.63 -10.02 23.17
CA ALA A 28 -36.21 -8.64 23.02
C ALA A 28 -35.93 -8.01 24.38
N VAL A 29 -35.23 -6.87 24.41
CA VAL A 29 -34.93 -6.13 25.65
C VAL A 29 -36.21 -5.75 26.42
N ALA A 30 -37.30 -5.45 25.70
CA ALA A 30 -38.60 -5.15 26.30
C ALA A 30 -39.27 -6.37 26.97
N ASP A 31 -38.81 -7.59 26.67
CA ASP A 31 -39.29 -8.82 27.28
C ASP A 31 -38.53 -9.14 28.59
N ALA A 32 -37.53 -8.34 28.99
CA ALA A 32 -36.85 -8.48 30.27
C ALA A 32 -37.77 -8.09 31.45
N GLY A 33 -37.65 -8.78 32.58
CA GLY A 33 -38.51 -8.52 33.73
C GLY A 33 -38.58 -9.67 34.72
N LEU A 34 -39.50 -9.54 35.66
CA LEU A 34 -39.79 -10.57 36.65
C LEU A 34 -40.93 -11.47 36.14
N TYR A 35 -40.61 -12.74 35.91
CA TYR A 35 -41.59 -13.76 35.54
C TYR A 35 -42.01 -14.51 36.80
N THR A 36 -43.31 -14.57 37.05
CA THR A 36 -43.92 -15.34 38.13
C THR A 36 -44.84 -16.38 37.51
N VAL A 37 -44.98 -17.52 38.17
CA VAL A 37 -45.82 -18.62 37.69
C VAL A 37 -46.91 -18.92 38.70
N GLU A 38 -48.13 -19.10 38.22
CA GLU A 38 -49.30 -19.46 39.01
C GLU A 38 -49.82 -20.81 38.52
N ILE A 39 -49.92 -21.78 39.42
CA ILE A 39 -50.37 -23.14 39.11
C ILE A 39 -51.56 -23.47 40.01
N ASN A 40 -52.68 -23.88 39.41
CA ASN A 40 -53.94 -24.19 40.13
C ASN A 40 -54.40 -23.05 41.06
N SER A 41 -54.32 -21.80 40.59
CA SER A 41 -54.68 -20.59 41.35
C SER A 41 -53.81 -20.31 42.59
N ASN A 42 -52.64 -20.96 42.68
CA ASN A 42 -51.63 -20.66 43.68
C ASN A 42 -50.39 -20.07 43.01
N VAL A 43 -50.07 -18.82 43.36
CA VAL A 43 -48.83 -18.16 42.94
C VAL A 43 -47.67 -18.91 43.57
N GLN A 44 -46.77 -19.41 42.73
CA GLN A 44 -45.60 -20.13 43.19
C GLN A 44 -44.60 -19.13 43.78
N SER A 45 -43.87 -19.54 44.82
CA SER A 45 -42.87 -18.69 45.48
C SER A 45 -41.64 -18.41 44.61
N GLN A 46 -41.46 -19.18 43.54
CA GLN A 46 -40.32 -19.08 42.65
C GLN A 46 -40.53 -17.95 41.63
N ASN A 47 -39.68 -16.94 41.69
CA ASN A 47 -39.67 -15.84 40.74
C ASN A 47 -38.41 -15.92 39.85
N TYR A 48 -38.57 -15.65 38.56
CA TYR A 48 -37.48 -15.69 37.57
C TYR A 48 -37.21 -14.27 37.07
N LYS A 49 -36.09 -13.67 37.51
CA LYS A 49 -35.64 -12.39 36.95
C LYS A 49 -34.87 -12.67 35.65
N VAL A 50 -35.43 -12.24 34.53
CA VAL A 50 -34.82 -12.43 33.21
C VAL A 50 -34.22 -11.12 32.73
N GLU A 51 -32.93 -11.13 32.43
CA GLU A 51 -32.21 -10.01 31.82
C GLU A 51 -31.86 -10.38 30.37
N VAL A 52 -32.25 -9.52 29.42
CA VAL A 52 -31.99 -9.74 27.99
C VAL A 52 -30.90 -8.77 27.54
N MET A 53 -29.79 -9.31 27.04
CA MET A 53 -28.65 -8.55 26.56
C MET A 53 -28.19 -9.02 25.18
N LYS A 54 -27.60 -8.11 24.40
CA LYS A 54 -27.01 -8.41 23.10
C LYS A 54 -25.68 -9.16 23.25
N LYS A 55 -25.32 -9.97 22.26
CA LYS A 55 -23.97 -10.53 22.16
C LYS A 55 -22.96 -9.41 21.92
N VAL A 56 -21.76 -9.54 22.47
CA VAL A 56 -20.67 -8.59 22.20
C VAL A 56 -20.33 -8.64 20.70
N PRO A 57 -20.07 -7.49 20.05
CA PRO A 57 -19.65 -7.47 18.65
C PRO A 57 -18.20 -7.98 18.51
N LYS A 58 -17.74 -8.19 17.27
CA LYS A 58 -16.31 -8.42 17.02
C LYS A 58 -15.55 -7.11 17.27
N PRO A 59 -14.64 -7.06 18.26
CA PRO A 59 -13.96 -5.82 18.60
C PRO A 59 -12.84 -5.49 17.61
N ALA A 60 -12.41 -4.23 17.59
CA ALA A 60 -11.24 -3.76 16.86
C ALA A 60 -10.30 -3.00 17.79
N VAL A 61 -8.98 -3.14 17.58
CA VAL A 61 -7.98 -2.36 18.32
C VAL A 61 -7.79 -1.02 17.63
N LEU A 62 -8.06 0.08 18.33
CA LEU A 62 -7.86 1.45 17.86
C LEU A 62 -6.64 2.09 18.53
N PHE A 63 -5.92 2.92 17.77
CA PHE A 63 -4.73 3.61 18.26
C PHE A 63 -5.00 5.10 18.43
N ARG A 64 -4.73 5.61 19.63
CA ARG A 64 -4.73 7.04 19.92
C ARG A 64 -3.34 7.48 20.36
N PRO A 65 -2.63 8.33 19.62
CA PRO A 65 -1.35 8.86 20.07
C PRO A 65 -1.52 9.70 21.35
N LEU A 66 -0.66 9.45 22.34
CA LEU A 66 -0.58 10.25 23.57
C LEU A 66 0.62 11.20 23.52
N THR A 67 1.80 10.69 23.12
CA THR A 67 3.03 11.45 22.88
C THR A 67 3.86 10.82 21.76
N CYS A 68 4.98 11.44 21.34
CA CYS A 68 5.89 10.87 20.32
C CYS A 68 6.41 9.45 20.65
N ASN A 69 6.41 9.06 21.92
CA ASN A 69 6.87 7.76 22.38
C ASN A 69 5.76 6.94 23.06
N SER A 70 4.49 7.32 22.99
CA SER A 70 3.41 6.53 23.60
C SER A 70 2.07 6.63 22.87
N CYS A 71 1.33 5.54 22.86
CA CYS A 71 0.01 5.43 22.27
C CYS A 71 -0.93 4.73 23.26
N SER A 72 -2.21 5.11 23.24
CA SER A 72 -3.28 4.39 23.91
C SER A 72 -3.95 3.44 22.91
N LEU A 73 -4.07 2.18 23.28
CA LEU A 73 -4.82 1.15 22.58
C LEU A 73 -6.22 1.12 23.17
N THR A 74 -7.27 1.17 22.36
CA THR A 74 -8.65 1.00 22.82
C THR A 74 -9.29 -0.19 22.14
N CYS A 75 -9.90 -1.09 22.92
CA CYS A 75 -10.68 -2.20 22.40
C CYS A 75 -12.10 -1.73 22.08
N HIS A 76 -12.37 -1.40 20.83
CA HIS A 76 -13.59 -0.74 20.40
C HIS A 76 -14.64 -1.72 19.83
N GLY A 77 -15.92 -1.50 20.16
CA GLY A 77 -17.07 -2.21 19.61
C GLY A 77 -18.39 -1.55 20.04
N ASP A 78 -19.47 -1.73 19.28
CA ASP A 78 -20.81 -1.24 19.70
C ASP A 78 -21.35 -2.08 20.88
N THR A 79 -21.19 -1.55 22.09
CA THR A 79 -21.59 -2.22 23.34
C THR A 79 -23.03 -1.92 23.75
N LYS A 80 -23.80 -1.17 22.95
CA LYS A 80 -25.17 -0.74 23.30
C LYS A 80 -26.10 -1.93 23.52
N GLY A 81 -26.47 -2.15 24.78
CA GLY A 81 -27.37 -3.23 25.20
C GLY A 81 -26.68 -4.58 25.44
N ALA A 82 -25.33 -4.63 25.44
CA ALA A 82 -24.57 -5.86 25.71
C ALA A 82 -24.32 -6.13 27.21
N GLY A 83 -24.80 -5.26 28.11
CA GLY A 83 -24.62 -5.39 29.55
C GLY A 83 -23.20 -5.06 30.02
N THR A 84 -22.79 -5.63 31.15
CA THR A 84 -21.41 -5.48 31.68
C THR A 84 -20.43 -6.29 30.84
N ILE A 85 -19.34 -5.65 30.40
CA ILE A 85 -18.31 -6.23 29.55
C ILE A 85 -16.97 -6.26 30.29
N THR A 86 -16.27 -7.38 30.16
CA THR A 86 -14.88 -7.55 30.60
C THR A 86 -13.95 -7.54 29.40
N TYR A 87 -12.80 -6.87 29.52
CA TYR A 87 -11.81 -6.72 28.47
C TYR A 87 -10.54 -7.51 28.81
N SER A 88 -9.85 -7.99 27.77
CA SER A 88 -8.54 -8.62 27.91
C SER A 88 -7.70 -8.41 26.66
N TRP A 89 -6.38 -8.44 26.83
CA TRP A 89 -5.40 -8.15 25.79
C TRP A 89 -4.42 -9.31 25.60
N ARG A 90 -3.98 -9.51 24.37
CA ARG A 90 -2.97 -10.49 23.96
C ARG A 90 -1.89 -9.79 23.16
N GLU A 91 -0.65 -10.15 23.43
CA GLU A 91 0.54 -9.72 22.69
C GLU A 91 0.98 -10.88 21.81
N ASP A 92 1.10 -10.65 20.50
CA ASP A 92 1.41 -11.69 19.52
C ASP A 92 0.49 -12.92 19.67
N ASP A 93 1.09 -14.11 19.77
CA ASP A 93 0.41 -15.39 20.00
C ASP A 93 0.49 -15.83 21.47
N GLY A 94 0.70 -14.88 22.40
CA GLY A 94 0.84 -15.14 23.83
C GLY A 94 -0.48 -15.37 24.59
N GLU A 95 -0.43 -15.33 25.91
CA GLU A 95 -1.58 -15.54 26.80
C GLU A 95 -2.50 -14.30 26.90
N TRP A 96 -3.78 -14.54 27.18
CA TRP A 96 -4.77 -13.48 27.39
C TRP A 96 -4.70 -12.90 28.80
N ASN A 97 -4.36 -11.62 28.91
CA ASN A 97 -4.32 -10.91 30.19
C ASN A 97 -5.57 -10.06 30.38
N GLN A 98 -6.26 -10.21 31.52
CA GLN A 98 -7.41 -9.36 31.85
C GLN A 98 -6.96 -7.91 32.05
N GLY A 99 -7.72 -6.96 31.50
CA GLY A 99 -7.37 -5.54 31.54
C GLY A 99 -8.57 -4.63 31.38
N GLU A 100 -8.29 -3.35 31.18
CA GLU A 100 -9.30 -2.33 30.91
C GLU A 100 -9.63 -2.23 29.41
N GLU A 101 -10.66 -1.44 29.09
CA GLU A 101 -11.05 -1.12 27.71
C GLU A 101 -9.90 -0.44 26.95
N SER A 102 -9.10 0.37 27.64
CA SER A 102 -7.92 1.02 27.10
C SER A 102 -6.63 0.55 27.76
N ARG A 103 -5.55 0.50 26.98
CA ARG A 103 -4.20 0.15 27.44
C ARG A 103 -3.18 1.10 26.82
N ASP A 104 -2.43 1.80 27.65
CA ASP A 104 -1.34 2.66 27.18
C ASP A 104 -0.06 1.85 26.96
N ILE A 105 0.59 2.10 25.83
CA ILE A 105 1.88 1.53 25.46
C ILE A 105 2.89 2.64 25.24
N THR A 106 4.13 2.42 25.70
CA THR A 106 5.24 3.36 25.52
C THR A 106 6.35 2.66 24.73
N ASN A 107 6.96 3.38 23.79
CA ASN A 107 8.05 2.93 22.94
C ASN A 107 9.32 2.61 23.76
N ASN A 108 9.34 1.43 24.38
CA ASN A 108 10.41 0.90 25.19
C ASN A 108 10.94 -0.43 24.58
N PRO A 109 12.07 -0.98 25.06
CA PRO A 109 12.66 -2.19 24.51
C PRO A 109 11.78 -3.45 24.56
N GLU A 110 10.78 -3.50 25.45
CA GLU A 110 9.85 -4.63 25.56
C GLU A 110 8.75 -4.52 24.52
N ILE A 111 8.11 -3.34 24.42
CA ILE A 111 7.08 -3.05 23.42
C ILE A 111 7.65 -3.18 22.01
N ARG A 112 8.91 -2.78 21.75
CA ARG A 112 9.55 -2.93 20.43
C ARG A 112 9.68 -4.38 19.95
N ARG A 113 9.61 -5.37 20.85
CA ARG A 113 9.70 -6.80 20.51
C ARG A 113 8.35 -7.42 20.16
N ILE A 114 7.25 -6.78 20.56
CA ILE A 114 5.90 -7.25 20.31
C ILE A 114 5.52 -6.87 18.88
N ARG A 115 5.08 -7.83 18.07
CA ARG A 115 4.69 -7.55 16.67
C ARG A 115 3.24 -7.07 16.56
N THR A 116 2.33 -7.64 17.34
CA THR A 116 0.89 -7.37 17.24
C THR A 116 0.20 -7.31 18.60
N PHE A 117 -0.90 -6.57 18.67
CA PHE A 117 -1.82 -6.56 19.81
C PHE A 117 -3.20 -7.03 19.37
N SER A 118 -3.83 -7.88 20.18
CA SER A 118 -5.22 -8.30 20.02
C SER A 118 -6.02 -8.00 21.29
N CYS A 119 -7.31 -7.71 21.15
CA CYS A 119 -8.20 -7.51 22.29
C CYS A 119 -9.42 -8.44 22.22
N ARG A 120 -9.99 -8.74 23.39
CA ARG A 120 -11.15 -9.63 23.53
C ARG A 120 -12.19 -8.97 24.43
N MET A 121 -13.43 -8.97 23.96
CA MET A 121 -14.61 -8.57 24.74
C MET A 121 -15.37 -9.81 25.18
N LYS A 122 -15.84 -9.80 26.43
CA LYS A 122 -16.65 -10.88 27.00
C LYS A 122 -17.78 -10.30 27.84
N ASN A 123 -18.99 -10.86 27.66
CA ASN A 123 -20.11 -10.70 28.59
C ASN A 123 -20.63 -12.07 29.03
N SER A 124 -21.71 -12.12 29.81
CA SER A 124 -22.26 -13.37 30.37
C SER A 124 -22.74 -14.38 29.33
N ILE A 125 -22.94 -13.97 28.07
CA ILE A 125 -23.54 -14.81 27.02
C ILE A 125 -22.67 -14.99 25.77
N SER A 126 -21.55 -14.26 25.65
CA SER A 126 -20.73 -14.27 24.44
C SER A 126 -19.30 -13.77 24.67
N VAL A 127 -18.39 -14.24 23.82
CA VAL A 127 -16.98 -13.83 23.75
C VAL A 127 -16.64 -13.60 22.29
N ASN A 128 -15.97 -12.49 21.98
CA ASN A 128 -15.44 -12.20 20.65
C ASN A 128 -14.07 -11.53 20.74
N GLU A 129 -13.24 -11.77 19.72
CA GLU A 129 -11.84 -11.35 19.65
C GLU A 129 -11.58 -10.50 18.41
N SER A 130 -10.65 -9.55 18.51
CA SER A 130 -10.20 -8.73 17.39
C SER A 130 -9.25 -9.52 16.50
N GLU A 131 -9.11 -9.07 15.25
CA GLU A 131 -7.94 -9.45 14.46
C GLU A 131 -6.66 -8.89 15.08
N PRO A 132 -5.49 -9.52 14.88
CA PRO A 132 -4.22 -8.98 15.31
C PRO A 132 -3.93 -7.65 14.62
N HIS A 133 -3.60 -6.63 15.41
CA HIS A 133 -3.24 -5.31 14.90
C HIS A 133 -1.73 -5.07 15.07
N GLU A 134 -1.06 -4.59 14.02
CA GLU A 134 0.39 -4.39 14.03
C GLU A 134 0.82 -3.32 15.05
N ASN A 135 1.90 -3.60 15.79
CA ASN A 135 2.46 -2.66 16.73
C ASN A 135 3.29 -1.59 15.97
N PRO A 136 2.92 -0.30 16.05
CA PRO A 136 3.63 0.78 15.35
C PRO A 136 5.05 1.03 15.88
N PHE A 137 5.40 0.49 17.05
CA PHE A 137 6.73 0.58 17.63
C PHE A 137 7.59 -0.66 17.40
N PHE A 138 7.09 -1.66 16.67
CA PHE A 138 7.84 -2.88 16.40
C PHE A 138 9.16 -2.54 15.70
N GLN A 139 10.26 -3.06 16.25
CA GLN A 139 11.58 -2.96 15.64
C GLN A 139 12.13 -4.37 15.51
N GLU A 140 12.33 -4.82 14.27
CA GLU A 140 13.06 -6.05 14.02
C GLU A 140 14.46 -5.89 14.61
N LYS A 141 14.84 -6.83 15.48
CA LYS A 141 16.19 -6.86 16.04
C LYS A 141 17.16 -6.97 14.85
N PRO A 142 18.11 -6.02 14.67
CA PRO A 142 19.09 -6.14 13.63
C PRO A 142 19.85 -7.47 13.81
N PRO A 143 20.26 -8.15 12.73
CA PRO A 143 21.16 -9.29 12.84
C PRO A 143 22.38 -8.87 13.67
N ILE A 144 22.67 -9.65 14.70
CA ILE A 144 23.88 -9.50 15.50
C ILE A 144 25.04 -9.91 14.60
N TRP A 145 25.69 -8.93 13.98
CA TRP A 145 27.00 -9.14 13.39
C TRP A 145 28.03 -9.19 14.52
N PRO A 146 28.93 -10.18 14.57
CA PRO A 146 29.99 -10.20 15.57
C PRO A 146 30.83 -8.93 15.49
N GLU A 147 31.10 -8.35 16.66
CA GLU A 147 31.86 -7.12 16.88
C GLU A 147 33.22 -7.17 16.17
N VAL A 148 33.41 -6.26 15.21
CA VAL A 148 34.75 -5.79 14.85
C VAL A 148 34.82 -4.32 15.28
N LEU A 149 35.52 -4.09 16.39
CA LEU A 149 35.91 -2.78 16.92
C LEU A 149 36.97 -2.11 16.00
N PRO A 150 37.16 -0.77 16.06
CA PRO A 150 36.68 0.13 15.02
C PRO A 150 37.81 0.81 14.24
N SER A 151 37.49 1.30 13.04
CA SER A 151 38.22 2.42 12.43
C SER A 151 37.23 3.38 11.77
N ALA A 152 37.09 4.55 12.41
CA ALA A 152 36.61 5.83 11.90
C ALA A 152 35.40 5.84 10.94
N VAL A 153 34.25 6.21 11.49
CA VAL A 153 33.05 6.60 10.77
C VAL A 153 33.24 7.97 10.09
N LEU A 154 33.06 8.03 8.77
CA LEU A 154 32.63 9.23 8.05
C LEU A 154 31.62 8.82 6.97
N GLY A 155 30.37 9.25 7.20
CA GLY A 155 29.17 9.26 6.33
C GLY A 155 29.15 8.38 5.08
N TYR A 156 28.31 7.33 5.09
CA TYR A 156 27.90 6.66 3.86
C TYR A 156 26.81 7.47 3.15
N ALA A 157 27.23 8.24 2.14
CA ALA A 157 26.41 8.49 0.96
C ALA A 157 26.30 7.18 0.16
N ILE A 158 25.10 6.84 -0.29
CA ILE A 158 24.86 5.70 -1.18
C ILE A 158 25.56 6.01 -2.51
N ARG A 159 26.72 5.38 -2.77
CA ARG A 159 27.35 5.37 -4.09
C ARG A 159 26.65 4.31 -4.95
N ILE A 160 25.78 4.76 -5.85
CA ILE A 160 25.30 3.95 -6.97
C ILE A 160 26.35 4.10 -8.08
N THR A 161 27.14 3.04 -8.29
CA THR A 161 28.10 2.98 -9.40
C THR A 161 27.41 2.41 -10.62
N PHE A 162 27.13 3.24 -11.62
CA PHE A 162 26.70 2.77 -12.94
C PHE A 162 27.95 2.43 -13.77
N TYR A 163 28.00 1.24 -14.35
CA TYR A 163 28.98 0.89 -15.38
C TYR A 163 28.39 1.30 -16.74
N LEU A 164 28.72 2.49 -17.22
CA LEU A 164 28.34 2.96 -18.56
C LEU A 164 29.53 2.83 -19.52
N ARG A 165 29.28 2.46 -20.78
CA ARG A 165 30.30 2.49 -21.84
C ARG A 165 30.47 3.93 -22.35
N PRO A 166 31.65 4.33 -22.86
CA PRO A 166 31.82 5.66 -23.45
C PRO A 166 30.87 5.84 -24.64
N GLY A 167 29.97 6.82 -24.58
CA GLY A 167 28.99 7.14 -25.62
C GLY A 167 27.52 7.02 -25.21
N ASP A 168 27.20 6.43 -24.06
CA ASP A 168 25.81 6.30 -23.60
C ASP A 168 25.31 7.58 -22.90
N SER A 169 24.20 8.14 -23.38
CA SER A 169 23.47 9.24 -22.74
C SER A 169 22.70 8.74 -21.51
N SER A 170 22.72 9.51 -20.42
CA SER A 170 21.94 9.22 -19.22
C SER A 170 20.99 10.38 -18.91
N LEU A 171 19.69 10.07 -18.87
CA LEU A 171 18.63 11.01 -18.51
C LEU A 171 18.46 11.03 -16.98
N MET A 172 18.71 12.19 -16.36
CA MET A 172 18.46 12.41 -14.93
C MET A 172 17.33 13.45 -14.77
N THR A 173 16.10 12.98 -14.56
CA THR A 173 14.94 13.86 -14.29
C THR A 173 14.74 14.05 -12.79
N THR A 174 14.41 15.29 -12.38
CA THR A 174 13.94 15.58 -11.02
C THR A 174 12.41 15.78 -11.05
N SER A 175 11.68 15.18 -10.12
CA SER A 175 10.23 15.36 -9.98
C SER A 175 9.92 16.29 -8.79
N ALA A 176 9.82 17.59 -9.05
CA ALA A 176 9.37 18.56 -8.05
C ALA A 176 7.88 18.86 -8.25
N SER A 177 7.09 18.81 -7.18
CA SER A 177 5.65 19.08 -7.21
C SER A 177 5.27 20.57 -7.11
N ASN A 178 6.26 21.46 -7.03
CA ASN A 178 6.13 22.93 -6.96
C ASN A 178 6.99 23.59 -8.06
N PRO A 179 6.70 24.83 -8.50
CA PRO A 179 7.53 25.54 -9.48
C PRO A 179 8.95 25.74 -8.92
N ILE A 180 9.95 25.28 -9.68
CA ILE A 180 11.37 25.35 -9.32
C ILE A 180 11.82 26.81 -9.47
N THR A 181 12.29 27.43 -8.39
CA THR A 181 12.79 28.83 -8.38
C THR A 181 14.32 28.92 -8.44
N SER A 182 15.02 27.82 -8.15
CA SER A 182 16.47 27.69 -8.28
C SER A 182 16.91 26.23 -8.36
N LEU A 183 18.01 25.95 -9.06
CA LEU A 183 18.54 24.60 -9.25
C LEU A 183 20.08 24.62 -9.16
N VAL A 184 20.70 23.70 -8.41
CA VAL A 184 22.15 23.66 -8.21
C VAL A 184 22.67 22.25 -8.44
N TRP A 185 23.57 22.09 -9.41
CA TRP A 185 24.20 20.82 -9.78
C TRP A 185 25.59 20.73 -9.18
N LYS A 186 25.87 19.62 -8.48
CA LYS A 186 27.19 19.34 -7.91
C LYS A 186 27.67 17.95 -8.31
N ARG A 187 28.95 17.84 -8.65
CA ARG A 187 29.65 16.57 -8.88
C ARG A 187 30.73 16.40 -7.83
N ASP A 188 30.67 15.29 -7.08
CA ASP A 188 31.62 14.99 -6.00
C ASP A 188 31.78 16.13 -4.98
N GLY A 189 30.67 16.84 -4.69
CA GLY A 189 30.64 17.99 -3.79
C GLY A 189 31.01 19.34 -4.43
N ASN A 190 31.57 19.36 -5.64
CA ASN A 190 31.97 20.57 -6.36
C ASN A 190 30.84 21.14 -7.23
N LEU A 191 30.68 22.46 -7.26
CA LEU A 191 29.66 23.15 -8.06
C LEU A 191 29.94 22.98 -9.55
N VAL A 192 28.94 22.51 -10.31
CA VAL A 192 29.00 22.32 -11.77
C VAL A 192 28.23 23.44 -12.48
N ALA A 193 26.95 23.62 -12.10
CA ALA A 193 26.10 24.68 -12.64
C ALA A 193 25.05 25.11 -11.61
N GLU A 194 24.66 26.37 -11.63
CA GLU A 194 23.55 26.92 -10.84
C GLU A 194 22.59 27.69 -11.75
N TRP A 195 21.29 27.51 -11.52
CA TRP A 195 20.21 28.22 -12.18
C TRP A 195 19.41 28.99 -11.14
N MET A 196 19.34 30.31 -11.29
CA MET A 196 18.55 31.21 -10.45
C MET A 196 18.02 32.36 -11.30
N ASN A 197 16.76 32.73 -11.13
CA ASN A 197 16.13 33.89 -11.81
C ASN A 197 16.30 33.90 -13.34
N SER A 198 16.08 32.74 -13.98
CA SER A 198 16.18 32.57 -15.44
C SER A 198 17.59 32.72 -16.04
N GLU A 199 18.64 32.85 -15.23
CA GLU A 199 20.03 32.81 -15.66
C GLU A 199 20.75 31.55 -15.14
N ILE A 200 21.58 30.96 -16.00
CA ILE A 200 22.41 29.79 -15.68
C ILE A 200 23.87 30.23 -15.61
N LYS A 201 24.54 29.89 -14.51
CA LYS A 201 25.97 30.13 -14.30
C LYS A 201 26.70 28.79 -14.17
N PHE A 202 27.72 28.62 -15.01
CA PHE A 202 28.62 27.47 -14.94
C PHE A 202 29.87 27.84 -14.14
N ASN A 203 30.41 26.87 -13.40
CA ASN A 203 31.70 27.03 -12.75
C ASN A 203 32.82 27.18 -13.80
N GLU A 204 33.78 28.08 -13.55
CA GLU A 204 34.92 28.42 -14.43
C GLU A 204 35.69 27.19 -14.94
N THR A 205 35.79 26.12 -14.16
CA THR A 205 36.46 24.87 -14.58
C THR A 205 35.72 24.09 -15.68
N TYR A 206 34.41 24.30 -15.82
CA TYR A 206 33.53 23.58 -16.77
C TYR A 206 32.95 24.50 -17.85
N LYS A 207 33.28 25.79 -17.80
CA LYS A 207 32.87 26.82 -18.75
C LYS A 207 33.47 26.50 -20.14
N GLY A 208 32.61 26.27 -21.12
CA GLY A 208 32.99 25.93 -22.51
C GLY A 208 33.18 24.44 -22.80
N ARG A 209 32.99 23.54 -21.83
CA ARG A 209 33.07 22.07 -22.04
C ARG A 209 31.72 21.38 -22.24
N THR A 210 30.63 22.13 -22.18
CA THR A 210 29.25 21.65 -22.37
C THR A 210 28.35 22.79 -22.86
N THR A 211 27.40 22.52 -23.75
CA THR A 211 26.37 23.49 -24.21
C THR A 211 24.98 23.03 -23.80
N LEU A 212 24.17 23.90 -23.22
CA LEU A 212 22.78 23.62 -22.82
C LEU A 212 21.80 24.07 -23.91
N ASN A 213 20.98 23.17 -24.43
CA ASN A 213 19.85 23.49 -25.30
C ASN A 213 18.76 24.18 -24.46
N THR A 214 18.54 25.47 -24.71
CA THR A 214 17.63 26.31 -23.92
C THR A 214 16.14 26.06 -24.14
N THR A 215 15.77 25.14 -25.03
CA THR A 215 14.36 24.76 -25.28
C THR A 215 13.99 23.45 -24.57
N THR A 216 14.96 22.55 -24.33
CA THR A 216 14.73 21.23 -23.72
C THR A 216 15.49 21.02 -22.41
N GLY A 217 16.50 21.84 -22.11
CA GLY A 217 17.35 21.72 -20.93
C GLY A 217 18.43 20.63 -21.03
N GLU A 218 18.76 20.13 -22.23
CA GLU A 218 19.77 19.09 -22.45
C GLU A 218 21.19 19.64 -22.66
N LEU A 219 22.23 18.88 -22.30
CA LEU A 219 23.64 19.18 -22.58
C LEU A 219 24.16 18.30 -23.73
N ASP A 220 24.72 18.90 -24.79
CA ASP A 220 25.32 18.17 -25.94
C ASP A 220 26.80 17.74 -25.67
N PRO A 221 27.31 16.66 -26.30
CA PRO A 221 28.54 15.95 -25.89
C PRO A 221 29.89 16.54 -26.36
N ILE A 222 30.96 16.08 -25.69
CA ILE A 222 32.38 16.50 -25.72
C ILE A 222 33.09 16.19 -27.05
N THR A 223 33.99 17.07 -27.50
CA THR A 223 34.79 16.96 -28.74
C THR A 223 36.24 16.43 -28.61
N ASP A 224 36.75 15.99 -27.45
CA ASP A 224 38.14 15.51 -27.33
C ASP A 224 38.22 14.09 -26.74
N THR A 225 38.90 13.16 -27.43
CA THR A 225 39.08 11.75 -26.98
C THR A 225 40.54 11.45 -26.65
N LEU A 226 40.79 10.98 -25.42
CA LEU A 226 42.12 10.66 -24.87
C LEU A 226 42.23 9.18 -24.49
N TRP A 227 43.27 8.49 -24.95
CA TRP A 227 43.52 7.07 -24.67
C TRP A 227 44.72 6.91 -23.75
N LYS A 228 44.56 6.19 -22.63
CA LYS A 228 45.62 5.96 -21.62
C LYS A 228 45.73 4.48 -21.22
N ARG A 229 46.96 4.02 -20.95
CA ARG A 229 47.25 2.70 -20.34
C ARG A 229 48.10 2.89 -19.10
N ASP A 230 47.67 2.30 -17.98
CA ASP A 230 48.36 2.38 -16.68
C ASP A 230 48.68 3.83 -16.26
N GLY A 231 47.77 4.76 -16.59
CA GLY A 231 47.91 6.20 -16.30
C GLY A 231 48.69 7.01 -17.34
N ASN A 232 49.38 6.38 -18.30
CA ASN A 232 50.20 7.05 -19.31
C ASN A 232 49.43 7.27 -20.62
N LEU A 233 49.66 8.41 -21.29
CA LEU A 233 49.06 8.76 -22.59
C LEU A 233 49.51 7.78 -23.68
N VAL A 234 48.55 7.25 -24.44
CA VAL A 234 48.77 6.31 -25.55
C VAL A 234 48.42 6.98 -26.88
N ALA A 235 47.29 7.69 -26.95
CA ALA A 235 46.90 8.48 -28.12
C ALA A 235 46.02 9.67 -27.70
N GLU A 236 46.16 10.79 -28.38
CA GLU A 236 45.32 11.99 -28.20
C GLU A 236 44.89 12.52 -29.56
N TRP A 237 43.63 12.97 -29.65
CA TRP A 237 43.08 13.61 -30.83
C TRP A 237 43.03 15.12 -30.59
N LEU A 238 43.82 15.88 -31.35
CA LEU A 238 43.96 17.33 -31.22
C LEU A 238 44.07 17.93 -32.63
N ASN A 239 43.26 18.96 -32.91
CA ASN A 239 43.28 19.70 -34.18
C ASN A 239 43.07 18.84 -35.44
N ASP A 240 42.07 17.97 -35.44
CA ASP A 240 41.73 17.06 -36.56
C ASP A 240 42.80 16.02 -36.95
N GLU A 241 43.89 15.88 -36.17
CA GLU A 241 44.91 14.83 -36.35
C GLU A 241 45.16 14.03 -35.07
N PHE A 242 45.62 12.78 -35.22
CA PHE A 242 45.92 11.88 -34.10
C PHE A 242 47.42 11.86 -33.80
N GLU A 243 47.80 12.15 -32.56
CA GLU A 243 49.16 11.98 -32.06
C GLU A 243 49.28 10.74 -31.15
N PHE A 244 50.30 9.92 -31.39
CA PHE A 244 50.56 8.66 -30.67
C PHE A 244 51.85 8.74 -29.85
N TYR A 245 51.80 8.26 -28.61
CA TYR A 245 52.86 8.47 -27.62
C TYR A 245 53.46 7.17 -27.08
N GLY A 246 54.75 7.22 -26.70
CA GLY A 246 55.47 6.13 -26.05
C GLY A 246 55.80 4.92 -26.95
N ALA A 247 55.90 3.72 -26.36
CA ALA A 247 56.32 2.47 -27.02
C ALA A 247 55.37 1.96 -28.12
N PHE A 248 54.24 2.66 -28.32
CA PHE A 248 53.20 2.33 -29.28
C PHE A 248 53.23 3.24 -30.52
N ASN A 249 54.04 4.30 -30.51
CA ASN A 249 54.20 5.18 -31.67
C ASN A 249 54.74 4.41 -32.89
N GLY A 250 54.02 4.47 -34.01
CA GLY A 250 54.32 3.72 -35.23
C GLY A 250 53.92 2.24 -35.24
N ARG A 251 53.22 1.74 -34.20
CA ARG A 251 52.70 0.36 -34.13
C ARG A 251 51.19 0.27 -33.97
N THR A 252 50.50 1.40 -33.95
CA THR A 252 49.04 1.51 -33.80
C THR A 252 48.38 2.09 -35.04
N THR A 253 47.27 1.50 -35.44
CA THR A 253 46.37 2.01 -36.49
C THR A 253 44.96 2.15 -35.92
N LEU A 254 44.32 3.30 -36.11
CA LEU A 254 42.95 3.57 -35.66
C LEU A 254 42.00 3.65 -36.85
N ASN A 255 40.90 2.90 -36.81
CA ASN A 255 39.80 3.06 -37.75
C ASN A 255 38.89 4.21 -37.29
N THR A 256 38.91 5.33 -38.00
CA THR A 256 38.19 6.56 -37.62
C THR A 256 36.67 6.49 -37.81
N THR A 257 36.16 5.47 -38.50
CA THR A 257 34.71 5.26 -38.67
C THR A 257 34.13 4.34 -37.60
N THR A 258 34.92 3.39 -37.10
CA THR A 258 34.45 2.39 -36.11
C THR A 258 35.03 2.59 -34.71
N GLY A 259 36.07 3.43 -34.56
CA GLY A 259 36.78 3.65 -33.29
C GLY A 259 37.73 2.52 -32.90
N GLU A 260 38.03 1.58 -33.79
CA GLU A 260 38.84 0.39 -33.49
C GLU A 260 40.36 0.70 -33.56
N LEU A 261 41.07 0.49 -32.45
CA LEU A 261 42.51 0.70 -32.32
C LEU A 261 43.27 -0.63 -32.36
N VAL A 262 44.08 -0.86 -33.40
CA VAL A 262 44.84 -2.10 -33.62
C VAL A 262 46.33 -1.86 -33.37
N VAL A 263 46.94 -2.65 -32.47
CA VAL A 263 48.39 -2.65 -32.20
C VAL A 263 49.05 -3.82 -32.92
N GLN A 264 49.97 -3.55 -33.86
CA GLN A 264 50.66 -4.57 -34.65
C GLN A 264 51.96 -5.07 -33.98
N ASN A 265 52.35 -6.32 -34.26
CA ASN A 265 53.58 -6.99 -33.80
C ASN A 265 53.72 -7.20 -32.27
N MET A 266 52.68 -7.75 -31.64
CA MET A 266 52.79 -8.31 -30.28
C MET A 266 53.39 -9.73 -30.35
N THR A 267 54.66 -9.90 -29.99
CA THR A 267 55.37 -11.18 -30.06
C THR A 267 54.92 -12.18 -28.98
N MET A 268 54.80 -13.44 -29.41
CA MET A 268 54.11 -14.57 -28.79
C MET A 268 54.75 -15.12 -27.50
N CYS A 269 53.92 -15.29 -26.47
CA CYS A 269 54.09 -16.28 -25.41
C CYS A 269 52.74 -17.01 -25.15
N PHE A 270 52.05 -17.41 -26.24
CA PHE A 270 50.61 -17.73 -26.22
C PHE A 270 50.22 -19.16 -26.63
N LEU A 271 51.08 -20.17 -26.49
CA LEU A 271 50.70 -21.54 -26.84
C LEU A 271 50.59 -22.55 -25.68
N ILE A 272 50.85 -22.14 -24.43
CA ILE A 272 50.68 -23.03 -23.27
C ILE A 272 49.61 -22.49 -22.30
N LEU A 273 49.34 -21.17 -22.30
CA LEU A 273 48.28 -20.57 -21.47
C LEU A 273 46.87 -20.64 -22.10
N SER A 274 46.75 -20.74 -23.43
CA SER A 274 45.45 -20.74 -24.13
C SER A 274 44.67 -22.04 -23.92
N VAL A 275 45.36 -23.17 -23.70
CA VAL A 275 44.72 -24.44 -23.33
C VAL A 275 44.28 -24.44 -21.86
N LEU A 276 44.94 -23.67 -20.99
CA LEU A 276 44.57 -23.47 -19.59
C LEU A 276 43.50 -22.39 -19.38
N LEU A 277 43.34 -21.43 -20.31
CA LEU A 277 42.28 -20.40 -20.21
C LEU A 277 40.93 -20.86 -20.78
N LEU A 278 40.92 -21.86 -21.68
CA LEU A 278 39.68 -22.50 -22.15
C LEU A 278 39.04 -23.43 -21.09
N THR A 279 39.74 -23.78 -20.02
CA THR A 279 39.15 -24.52 -18.89
C THR A 279 38.60 -23.63 -17.78
N VAL A 280 38.89 -22.32 -17.78
CA VAL A 280 38.45 -21.36 -16.74
C VAL A 280 37.26 -20.48 -17.20
N LEU A 281 36.91 -20.49 -18.49
CA LEU A 281 35.72 -19.80 -19.03
C LEU A 281 34.43 -20.64 -19.06
N ASN A 282 34.39 -21.73 -18.30
CA ASN A 282 33.14 -22.40 -17.92
C ASN A 282 32.84 -22.16 -16.44
N SER A 283 32.80 -20.91 -15.97
CA SER A 283 32.00 -20.64 -14.78
C SER A 283 30.54 -20.84 -15.18
N ALA A 284 29.96 -21.99 -14.87
CA ALA A 284 28.57 -22.29 -15.17
C ALA A 284 27.69 -21.14 -14.66
N GLN A 285 26.98 -20.47 -15.59
CA GLN A 285 26.04 -19.42 -15.23
C GLN A 285 24.94 -20.07 -14.35
N PRO A 286 24.55 -19.46 -13.22
CA PRO A 286 23.57 -20.07 -12.34
C PRO A 286 22.25 -20.29 -13.07
N ARG A 287 21.62 -21.44 -12.81
CA ARG A 287 20.34 -21.81 -13.40
C ARG A 287 19.24 -20.98 -12.76
N ASN A 288 18.58 -20.13 -13.54
CA ASN A 288 17.48 -19.29 -13.06
C ASN A 288 16.22 -20.14 -12.86
N GLU A 289 15.62 -20.05 -11.68
CA GLU A 289 14.43 -20.79 -11.29
C GLU A 289 13.38 -19.81 -10.73
N ILE A 290 12.30 -19.59 -11.47
CA ILE A 290 11.19 -18.73 -11.03
C ILE A 290 10.13 -19.60 -10.35
N ARG A 291 9.67 -19.22 -9.16
CA ARG A 291 8.67 -19.95 -8.39
C ARG A 291 7.53 -19.07 -7.91
N GLU A 292 6.35 -19.69 -7.83
CA GLU A 292 5.16 -19.06 -7.28
C GLU A 292 5.25 -18.97 -5.76
N LEU A 293 4.83 -17.85 -5.20
CA LEU A 293 4.72 -17.67 -3.75
C LEU A 293 3.83 -18.75 -3.12
N GLY A 294 4.31 -19.36 -2.04
CA GLY A 294 3.64 -20.46 -1.34
C GLY A 294 3.77 -21.84 -2.00
N SER A 295 4.41 -21.93 -3.18
CA SER A 295 4.64 -23.22 -3.84
C SER A 295 5.71 -24.07 -3.14
N THR A 296 5.73 -25.37 -3.46
CA THR A 296 6.83 -26.27 -3.07
C THR A 296 7.88 -26.29 -4.16
N PHE A 297 9.14 -26.13 -3.77
CA PHE A 297 10.27 -26.04 -4.67
C PHE A 297 11.28 -27.16 -4.41
N THR A 298 11.85 -27.71 -5.48
CA THR A 298 12.81 -28.81 -5.42
C THR A 298 14.05 -28.48 -6.23
N LEU A 299 15.21 -28.59 -5.60
CA LEU A 299 16.53 -28.48 -6.22
C LEU A 299 17.20 -29.85 -6.29
N ARG A 300 17.63 -30.23 -7.50
CA ARG A 300 18.25 -31.53 -7.78
C ARG A 300 19.66 -31.34 -8.31
N PRO A 301 20.69 -31.52 -7.47
CA PRO A 301 22.05 -31.38 -7.93
C PRO A 301 22.46 -32.56 -8.82
N PRO A 302 23.23 -32.33 -9.88
CA PRO A 302 23.72 -33.40 -10.75
C PRO A 302 24.90 -34.11 -10.07
N PHE A 303 24.60 -35.05 -9.17
CA PHE A 303 25.61 -35.89 -8.52
C PHE A 303 25.39 -37.36 -8.81
N SER A 304 26.49 -38.09 -9.03
CA SER A 304 26.48 -39.54 -9.28
C SER A 304 27.53 -40.20 -8.39
N GLY A 305 27.11 -41.12 -7.52
CA GLY A 305 27.98 -41.83 -6.58
C GLY A 305 27.38 -41.94 -5.19
N SER A 306 28.13 -42.49 -4.24
CA SER A 306 27.74 -42.55 -2.83
C SER A 306 27.94 -41.19 -2.16
N ILE A 307 26.88 -40.68 -1.56
CA ILE A 307 26.90 -39.44 -0.78
C ILE A 307 27.16 -39.78 0.69
N THR A 308 28.12 -39.08 1.29
CA THR A 308 28.59 -39.19 2.68
C THR A 308 28.36 -37.90 3.49
N GLY A 309 28.08 -36.79 2.79
CA GLY A 309 27.70 -35.54 3.41
C GLY A 309 27.14 -34.55 2.40
N ILE A 310 26.20 -33.69 2.83
CA ILE A 310 25.58 -32.66 1.99
C ILE A 310 25.45 -31.37 2.79
N VAL A 311 25.72 -30.22 2.17
CA VAL A 311 25.47 -28.90 2.76
C VAL A 311 24.86 -27.99 1.70
N TRP A 312 23.64 -27.51 1.94
CA TRP A 312 22.99 -26.50 1.11
C TRP A 312 23.15 -25.11 1.73
N LYS A 313 23.47 -24.13 0.88
CA LYS A 313 23.61 -22.73 1.25
C LYS A 313 22.76 -21.84 0.36
N ARG A 314 22.20 -20.76 0.92
CA ARG A 314 21.53 -19.68 0.20
C ARG A 314 22.26 -18.37 0.49
N ASP A 315 22.78 -17.75 -0.56
CA ASP A 315 23.61 -16.54 -0.49
C ASP A 315 24.74 -16.67 0.56
N GLY A 316 25.32 -17.87 0.66
CA GLY A 316 26.38 -18.20 1.62
C GLY A 316 25.91 -18.66 3.01
N ASN A 317 24.63 -18.50 3.36
CA ASN A 317 24.09 -18.92 4.65
C ASN A 317 23.58 -20.36 4.61
N LEU A 318 23.77 -21.13 5.68
CA LEU A 318 23.32 -22.52 5.76
C LEU A 318 21.79 -22.62 5.66
N VAL A 319 21.32 -23.59 4.88
CA VAL A 319 19.91 -23.92 4.69
C VAL A 319 19.61 -25.27 5.34
N ALA A 320 20.38 -26.29 4.94
CA ALA A 320 20.26 -27.64 5.43
C ALA A 320 21.60 -28.36 5.31
N GLU A 321 21.91 -29.24 6.24
CA GLU A 321 23.04 -30.15 6.12
C GLU A 321 22.69 -31.56 6.55
N TRP A 322 23.45 -32.50 5.99
CA TRP A 322 23.44 -33.90 6.37
C TRP A 322 24.87 -34.37 6.54
N LEU A 323 25.28 -34.68 7.76
CA LEU A 323 26.63 -35.12 8.12
C LEU A 323 26.53 -36.22 9.17
N SER A 324 27.35 -37.27 9.05
CA SER A 324 27.41 -38.38 10.02
C SER A 324 26.06 -39.05 10.32
N ASN A 325 25.15 -39.08 9.34
CA ASN A 325 23.77 -39.58 9.42
C ASN A 325 22.77 -38.69 10.18
N ASP A 326 23.16 -37.48 10.60
CA ASP A 326 22.26 -36.52 11.24
C ASP A 326 21.86 -35.41 10.26
N PHE A 327 20.61 -34.95 10.35
CA PHE A 327 20.08 -33.84 9.56
C PHE A 327 19.96 -32.59 10.43
N GLU A 328 20.43 -31.46 9.92
CA GLU A 328 20.21 -30.16 10.54
C GLU A 328 19.64 -29.17 9.52
N PHE A 329 18.64 -28.39 9.93
CA PHE A 329 17.98 -27.38 9.10
C PHE A 329 18.02 -26.03 9.82
N TYR A 330 18.37 -24.98 9.11
CA TYR A 330 18.71 -23.69 9.73
C TYR A 330 17.68 -22.59 9.44
N GLY A 331 17.56 -21.66 10.39
CA GLY A 331 16.75 -20.45 10.25
C GLY A 331 15.30 -20.71 9.87
N THR A 332 14.79 -19.97 8.89
CA THR A 332 13.40 -20.05 8.40
C THR A 332 13.11 -21.32 7.60
N PHE A 333 14.14 -22.12 7.28
CA PHE A 333 14.00 -23.37 6.53
C PHE A 333 13.71 -24.57 7.45
N ASN A 334 13.96 -24.43 8.76
CA ASN A 334 13.63 -25.46 9.71
C ASN A 334 12.11 -25.71 9.75
N GLY A 335 11.69 -26.98 9.66
CA GLY A 335 10.29 -27.39 9.61
C GLY A 335 9.59 -27.19 8.26
N ARG A 336 10.24 -26.57 7.26
CA ARG A 336 9.70 -26.44 5.88
C ARG A 336 10.54 -27.15 4.82
N THR A 337 11.68 -27.70 5.20
CA THR A 337 12.66 -28.24 4.26
C THR A 337 12.92 -29.72 4.52
N THR A 338 13.12 -30.49 3.45
CA THR A 338 13.59 -31.88 3.52
C THR A 338 14.78 -32.07 2.61
N LEU A 339 15.73 -32.92 3.02
CA LEU A 339 16.95 -33.21 2.28
C LEU A 339 17.04 -34.72 2.03
N ASN A 340 17.25 -35.11 0.77
CA ASN A 340 17.42 -36.53 0.41
C ASN A 340 18.91 -36.90 0.42
N PRO A 341 19.37 -37.76 1.34
CA PRO A 341 20.78 -38.12 1.47
C PRO A 341 21.30 -38.98 0.32
N THR A 342 20.42 -39.58 -0.50
CA THR A 342 20.81 -40.42 -1.64
C THR A 342 21.04 -39.59 -2.90
N THR A 343 20.27 -38.53 -3.10
CA THR A 343 20.28 -37.73 -4.34
C THR A 343 20.86 -36.33 -4.16
N GLY A 344 21.02 -35.85 -2.93
CA GLY A 344 21.33 -34.45 -2.64
C GLY A 344 20.16 -33.49 -2.84
N GLU A 345 18.97 -34.01 -3.15
CA GLU A 345 17.79 -33.21 -3.45
C GLU A 345 17.30 -32.43 -2.23
N LEU A 346 17.17 -31.11 -2.38
CA LEU A 346 16.58 -30.22 -1.38
C LEU A 346 15.15 -29.87 -1.79
N VAL A 347 14.19 -30.09 -0.90
CA VAL A 347 12.80 -29.67 -1.09
C VAL A 347 12.48 -28.62 -0.05
N VAL A 348 12.01 -27.44 -0.48
CA VAL A 348 11.56 -26.35 0.39
C VAL A 348 10.07 -26.12 0.13
N GLN A 349 9.26 -26.20 1.19
CA GLN A 349 7.82 -26.00 1.13
C GLN A 349 7.44 -24.55 1.47
N ASN A 350 6.31 -24.09 0.93
CA ASN A 350 5.74 -22.78 1.20
C ASN A 350 6.74 -21.63 0.95
N MET A 351 7.27 -21.55 -0.27
CA MET A 351 8.30 -20.56 -0.65
C MET A 351 7.85 -19.12 -0.40
N ALA A 352 8.67 -18.32 0.29
CA ALA A 352 8.45 -16.90 0.51
C ALA A 352 9.34 -16.03 -0.40
N VAL A 353 9.00 -14.74 -0.60
CA VAL A 353 9.85 -13.79 -1.34
C VAL A 353 11.25 -13.70 -0.73
N ALA A 354 11.34 -13.74 0.60
CA ALA A 354 12.59 -13.73 1.34
C ALA A 354 13.40 -15.04 1.19
N ASP A 355 12.81 -16.09 0.60
CA ASP A 355 13.50 -17.35 0.29
C ASP A 355 14.23 -17.28 -1.07
N ALA A 356 14.04 -16.21 -1.86
CA ALA A 356 14.80 -15.94 -3.08
C ALA A 356 16.29 -15.73 -2.78
N GLY A 357 17.16 -16.15 -3.69
CA GLY A 357 18.60 -16.12 -3.46
C GLY A 357 19.38 -17.04 -4.38
N LEU A 358 20.70 -17.03 -4.27
CA LEU A 358 21.58 -17.98 -4.94
C LEU A 358 21.78 -19.21 -4.05
N TYR A 359 21.25 -20.35 -4.48
CA TYR A 359 21.42 -21.63 -3.80
C TYR A 359 22.63 -22.37 -4.37
N THR A 360 23.50 -22.83 -3.48
CA THR A 360 24.67 -23.63 -3.78
C THR A 360 24.67 -24.87 -2.89
N VAL A 361 25.29 -25.95 -3.37
CA VAL A 361 25.37 -27.20 -2.61
C VAL A 361 26.79 -27.73 -2.61
N GLU A 362 27.16 -28.31 -1.48
CA GLU A 362 28.40 -29.04 -1.28
C GLU A 362 28.03 -30.50 -1.03
N ILE A 363 28.62 -31.42 -1.78
CA ILE A 363 28.42 -32.86 -1.63
C ILE A 363 29.79 -33.49 -1.40
N ASN A 364 29.92 -34.28 -0.34
CA ASN A 364 31.18 -34.88 0.09
C ASN A 364 32.30 -33.85 0.22
N SER A 365 31.99 -32.70 0.84
CA SER A 365 32.89 -31.56 1.02
C SER A 365 33.40 -30.91 -0.28
N ASN A 366 32.75 -31.18 -1.42
CA ASN A 366 33.05 -30.56 -2.70
C ASN A 366 31.88 -29.68 -3.15
N VAL A 367 32.15 -28.40 -3.39
CA VAL A 367 31.19 -27.44 -3.96
C VAL A 367 30.81 -27.92 -5.36
N GLN A 368 29.52 -28.09 -5.59
CA GLN A 368 29.02 -28.48 -6.91
C GLN A 368 29.06 -27.28 -7.87
N SER A 369 29.29 -27.57 -9.15
CA SER A 369 29.40 -26.53 -10.19
C SER A 369 28.06 -25.90 -10.58
N GLU A 370 26.95 -26.62 -10.37
CA GLU A 370 25.60 -26.12 -10.65
C GLU A 370 25.07 -25.29 -9.47
N ASN A 371 24.79 -24.02 -9.74
CA ASN A 371 24.20 -23.08 -8.78
C ASN A 371 22.79 -22.70 -9.26
N TYR A 372 21.87 -22.43 -8.34
CA TYR A 372 20.48 -22.12 -8.67
C TYR A 372 20.13 -20.71 -8.20
N LYS A 373 19.81 -19.81 -9.14
CA LYS A 373 19.33 -18.47 -8.80
C LYS A 373 17.81 -18.51 -8.74
N VAL A 374 17.26 -18.44 -7.52
CA VAL A 374 15.83 -18.60 -7.27
C VAL A 374 15.17 -17.24 -7.09
N GLU A 375 14.09 -17.02 -7.83
CA GLU A 375 13.20 -15.87 -7.68
C GLU A 375 11.80 -16.35 -7.30
N VAL A 376 11.15 -15.68 -6.35
CA VAL A 376 9.82 -16.03 -5.88
C VAL A 376 8.89 -14.84 -6.10
N MET A 377 7.77 -15.06 -6.80
CA MET A 377 6.81 -14.01 -7.13
C MET A 377 5.35 -14.50 -7.08
N LYS A 378 4.41 -13.55 -6.95
CA LYS A 378 2.96 -13.81 -6.99
C LYS A 378 2.46 -13.88 -8.44
N LYS A 379 1.35 -14.59 -8.64
CA LYS A 379 0.58 -14.47 -9.89
C LYS A 379 0.01 -13.06 -10.03
N VAL A 380 -0.15 -12.58 -11.26
CA VAL A 380 -0.83 -11.31 -11.52
C VAL A 380 -2.29 -11.42 -11.10
N PRO A 381 -2.87 -10.36 -10.50
CA PRO A 381 -4.30 -10.36 -10.18
C PRO A 381 -5.13 -10.25 -11.46
N LYS A 382 -6.44 -10.47 -11.34
CA LYS A 382 -7.38 -10.13 -12.42
C LYS A 382 -7.50 -8.59 -12.50
N PRO A 383 -7.12 -7.95 -13.62
CA PRO A 383 -7.16 -6.49 -13.71
C PRO A 383 -8.56 -5.92 -13.88
N ALA A 384 -8.70 -4.63 -13.63
CA ALA A 384 -9.87 -3.82 -13.96
C ALA A 384 -9.47 -2.62 -14.84
N VAL A 385 -10.30 -2.27 -15.82
CA VAL A 385 -10.10 -1.07 -16.64
C VAL A 385 -10.73 0.13 -15.93
N LEU A 386 -9.96 1.19 -15.70
CA LEU A 386 -10.43 2.42 -15.05
C LEU A 386 -10.24 3.65 -15.96
N PHE A 387 -11.26 4.49 -16.07
CA PHE A 387 -11.15 5.78 -16.77
C PHE A 387 -10.52 6.86 -15.88
N ARG A 388 -9.64 7.68 -16.49
CA ARG A 388 -8.95 8.81 -15.88
C ARG A 388 -9.08 10.05 -16.79
N PRO A 389 -9.50 11.21 -16.26
CA PRO A 389 -10.10 11.38 -14.94
C PRO A 389 -11.42 10.59 -14.83
N LEU A 390 -11.86 10.28 -13.62
CA LEU A 390 -13.12 9.56 -13.40
C LEU A 390 -14.36 10.35 -13.91
N THR A 391 -14.18 11.63 -14.21
CA THR A 391 -15.16 12.51 -14.87
C THR A 391 -15.22 12.34 -16.39
N CYS A 392 -14.47 11.39 -16.95
CA CYS A 392 -14.52 11.06 -18.37
C CYS A 392 -15.97 10.79 -18.80
N SER A 393 -16.40 11.48 -19.85
CA SER A 393 -17.75 11.37 -20.40
C SER A 393 -17.71 11.61 -21.90
N GLN A 394 -18.83 11.44 -22.59
CA GLN A 394 -18.93 11.61 -24.05
C GLN A 394 -18.48 12.99 -24.57
N ILE A 395 -18.39 14.01 -23.70
CA ILE A 395 -17.94 15.37 -24.05
C ILE A 395 -16.45 15.60 -23.74
N SER A 396 -15.76 14.65 -23.10
CA SER A 396 -14.33 14.75 -22.82
C SER A 396 -13.54 14.72 -24.11
N VAL A 397 -12.52 15.58 -24.23
CA VAL A 397 -11.65 15.65 -25.43
C VAL A 397 -10.74 14.42 -25.52
N SER A 398 -10.22 13.98 -24.38
CA SER A 398 -9.45 12.75 -24.24
C SER A 398 -9.63 12.18 -22.85
N CYS A 399 -9.39 10.88 -22.72
CA CYS A 399 -9.37 10.16 -21.45
C CYS A 399 -8.18 9.20 -21.43
N SER A 400 -7.75 8.76 -20.26
CA SER A 400 -6.77 7.70 -20.10
C SER A 400 -7.44 6.48 -19.45
N LEU A 401 -7.14 5.29 -19.96
CA LEU A 401 -7.57 4.01 -19.43
C LEU A 401 -6.42 3.41 -18.64
N THR A 402 -6.60 3.15 -17.35
CA THR A 402 -5.62 2.45 -16.52
C THR A 402 -6.01 0.98 -16.40
N CYS A 403 -5.06 0.08 -16.67
CA CYS A 403 -5.19 -1.33 -16.32
C CYS A 403 -4.79 -1.52 -14.85
N ASP A 404 -5.77 -1.51 -13.96
CA ASP A 404 -5.58 -1.49 -12.52
C ASP A 404 -5.55 -2.91 -11.92
N GLY A 405 -4.56 -3.14 -11.05
CA GLY A 405 -4.36 -4.39 -10.34
C GLY A 405 -3.15 -4.26 -9.41
N ASP A 406 -3.17 -4.90 -8.24
CA ASP A 406 -2.04 -4.91 -7.31
C ASP A 406 -0.91 -5.83 -7.82
N THR A 407 0.20 -5.23 -8.24
CA THR A 407 1.38 -5.94 -8.73
C THR A 407 2.47 -6.13 -7.67
N LYS A 408 2.18 -5.87 -6.39
CA LYS A 408 3.17 -6.06 -5.32
C LYS A 408 3.64 -7.52 -5.29
N ASP A 409 4.96 -7.71 -5.29
CA ASP A 409 5.62 -9.02 -5.35
C ASP A 409 5.32 -9.86 -6.61
N ALA A 410 4.69 -9.30 -7.65
CA ALA A 410 4.37 -10.02 -8.90
C ALA A 410 5.52 -10.01 -9.92
N GLY A 411 6.68 -9.46 -9.55
CA GLY A 411 7.82 -9.27 -10.45
C GLY A 411 7.54 -8.24 -11.55
N THR A 412 8.23 -8.38 -12.68
CA THR A 412 8.01 -7.53 -13.86
C THR A 412 6.71 -7.91 -14.55
N VAL A 413 5.79 -6.96 -14.66
CA VAL A 413 4.47 -7.14 -15.31
C VAL A 413 4.42 -6.37 -16.62
N THR A 414 3.97 -7.03 -17.69
CA THR A 414 3.67 -6.41 -18.98
C THR A 414 2.16 -6.24 -19.16
N TYR A 415 1.78 -5.21 -19.92
CA TYR A 415 0.40 -4.84 -20.16
C TYR A 415 0.06 -4.90 -21.64
N SER A 416 -1.14 -5.35 -21.96
CA SER A 416 -1.70 -5.35 -23.31
C SER A 416 -3.14 -4.86 -23.30
N TRP A 417 -3.58 -4.25 -24.39
CA TRP A 417 -4.92 -3.72 -24.56
C TRP A 417 -5.60 -4.33 -25.78
N ARG A 418 -6.90 -4.59 -25.65
CA ARG A 418 -7.78 -5.06 -26.72
C ARG A 418 -8.97 -4.12 -26.85
N GLU A 419 -9.30 -3.78 -28.08
CA GLU A 419 -10.47 -3.00 -28.47
C GLU A 419 -11.47 -3.96 -29.10
N ASP A 420 -12.69 -4.03 -28.57
CA ASP A 420 -13.71 -4.99 -28.99
C ASP A 420 -13.15 -6.43 -29.05
N ASP A 421 -13.39 -7.13 -30.16
CA ASP A 421 -12.89 -8.49 -30.43
C ASP A 421 -11.57 -8.48 -31.22
N GLY A 422 -10.84 -7.37 -31.19
CA GLY A 422 -9.57 -7.19 -31.90
C GLY A 422 -8.38 -7.95 -31.29
N GLU A 423 -7.21 -7.76 -31.90
CA GLU A 423 -5.94 -8.32 -31.42
C GLU A 423 -5.41 -7.62 -30.16
N TRP A 424 -4.73 -8.37 -29.30
CA TRP A 424 -4.01 -7.83 -28.15
C TRP A 424 -2.80 -7.01 -28.61
N LYS A 425 -2.79 -5.72 -28.26
CA LYS A 425 -1.65 -4.82 -28.53
C LYS A 425 -0.90 -4.56 -27.24
N GLN A 426 0.38 -4.95 -27.19
CA GLN A 426 1.24 -4.65 -26.05
C GLN A 426 1.40 -3.13 -25.91
N GLY A 427 1.32 -2.64 -24.67
CA GLY A 427 1.42 -1.22 -24.38
C GLY A 427 1.79 -0.97 -22.92
N GLU A 428 1.53 0.25 -22.46
CA GLU A 428 1.76 0.65 -21.08
C GLU A 428 0.55 0.32 -20.19
N ARG A 429 0.75 0.49 -18.88
CA ARG A 429 -0.32 0.36 -17.88
C ARG A 429 -1.47 1.33 -18.15
N ASP A 430 -1.14 2.53 -18.60
CA ASP A 430 -2.10 3.58 -18.93
C ASP A 430 -2.16 3.75 -20.46
N LYS A 431 -3.38 3.79 -21.01
CA LYS A 431 -3.65 3.96 -22.44
C LYS A 431 -4.48 5.22 -22.65
N THR A 432 -3.89 6.23 -23.28
CA THR A 432 -4.62 7.44 -23.67
C THR A 432 -5.54 7.15 -24.87
N ILE A 433 -6.78 7.59 -24.78
CA ILE A 433 -7.78 7.57 -25.85
C ILE A 433 -8.26 8.99 -26.12
N GLU A 434 -8.36 9.35 -27.39
CA GLU A 434 -8.88 10.63 -27.83
C GLU A 434 -10.32 10.48 -28.31
N ASN A 435 -11.17 11.47 -28.07
CA ASN A 435 -12.56 11.46 -28.51
C ASN A 435 -12.67 11.77 -30.01
N ASN A 436 -12.22 10.82 -30.82
CA ASN A 436 -12.25 10.87 -32.26
C ASN A 436 -13.25 9.84 -32.84
N GLU A 437 -13.49 9.92 -34.15
CA GLU A 437 -14.46 9.05 -34.83
C GLU A 437 -14.08 7.57 -34.85
N GLU A 438 -12.83 7.21 -34.57
CA GLU A 438 -12.38 5.82 -34.48
C GLU A 438 -12.72 5.24 -33.10
N ILE A 439 -12.36 5.95 -32.03
CA ILE A 439 -12.65 5.55 -30.65
C ILE A 439 -14.16 5.55 -30.39
N LYS A 440 -14.93 6.46 -30.97
CA LYS A 440 -16.40 6.47 -30.85
C LYS A 440 -17.09 5.21 -31.40
N LYS A 441 -16.40 4.42 -32.24
CA LYS A 441 -16.89 3.14 -32.79
C LYS A 441 -16.53 1.94 -31.91
N VAL A 442 -15.49 2.07 -31.09
CA VAL A 442 -15.06 1.02 -30.14
C VAL A 442 -16.09 0.91 -29.02
N LYS A 443 -16.63 -0.28 -28.79
CA LYS A 443 -17.68 -0.50 -27.78
C LYS A 443 -17.08 -0.82 -26.41
N ILE A 444 -16.04 -1.65 -26.39
CA ILE A 444 -15.43 -2.16 -25.16
C ILE A 444 -13.90 -2.10 -25.22
N PHE A 445 -13.30 -1.86 -24.06
CA PHE A 445 -11.88 -2.03 -23.83
C PHE A 445 -11.65 -3.18 -22.86
N SER A 446 -10.67 -4.03 -23.16
CA SER A 446 -10.14 -5.03 -22.23
C SER A 446 -8.64 -4.79 -22.04
N CYS A 447 -8.13 -5.08 -20.85
CA CYS A 447 -6.70 -5.06 -20.58
C CYS A 447 -6.22 -6.43 -20.06
N GLN A 448 -4.96 -6.74 -20.31
CA GLN A 448 -4.33 -7.99 -19.92
C GLN A 448 -3.03 -7.67 -19.18
N MET A 449 -2.84 -8.33 -18.03
CA MET A 449 -1.60 -8.33 -17.27
C MET A 449 -0.90 -9.67 -17.45
N LYS A 450 0.41 -9.64 -17.63
CA LYS A 450 1.22 -10.84 -17.78
C LYS A 450 2.52 -10.71 -16.98
N ASN A 451 2.90 -11.78 -16.28
CA ASN A 451 4.25 -11.95 -15.73
C ASN A 451 4.81 -13.31 -16.15
N ALA A 452 5.97 -13.69 -15.59
CA ALA A 452 6.66 -14.94 -15.96
C ALA A 452 5.87 -16.23 -15.65
N ILE A 453 4.88 -16.17 -14.74
CA ILE A 453 4.16 -17.36 -14.24
C ILE A 453 2.65 -17.33 -14.46
N SER A 454 2.08 -16.22 -14.91
CA SER A 454 0.63 -16.05 -15.05
C SER A 454 0.24 -14.96 -16.04
N ILE A 455 -1.00 -15.08 -16.55
CA ILE A 455 -1.64 -14.13 -17.45
C ILE A 455 -3.11 -14.00 -17.04
N ASN A 456 -3.57 -12.77 -16.81
CA ASN A 456 -4.96 -12.49 -16.44
C ASN A 456 -5.52 -11.34 -17.28
N GLU A 457 -6.80 -11.44 -17.60
CA GLU A 457 -7.53 -10.45 -18.42
C GLU A 457 -8.63 -9.79 -17.60
N SER A 458 -8.90 -8.52 -17.90
CA SER A 458 -10.01 -7.78 -17.31
C SER A 458 -11.33 -8.25 -17.91
N GLU A 459 -12.42 -8.01 -17.20
CA GLU A 459 -13.74 -8.02 -17.85
C GLU A 459 -13.81 -6.91 -18.92
N PRO A 460 -14.58 -7.12 -20.00
CA PRO A 460 -14.86 -6.07 -20.97
C PRO A 460 -15.47 -4.84 -20.31
N HIS A 461 -14.89 -3.66 -20.56
CA HIS A 461 -15.36 -2.42 -19.99
C HIS A 461 -15.89 -1.48 -21.07
N ASN A 462 -17.11 -0.98 -20.88
CA ASN A 462 -17.79 -0.15 -21.87
C ASN A 462 -17.05 1.16 -22.10
N ASN A 463 -16.91 1.54 -23.37
CA ASN A 463 -16.34 2.80 -23.77
C ASN A 463 -17.30 3.97 -23.45
N LEU A 464 -16.91 4.83 -22.52
CA LEU A 464 -17.69 6.03 -22.15
C LEU A 464 -17.79 7.06 -23.27
N LEU A 465 -16.91 7.01 -24.27
CA LEU A 465 -16.90 7.89 -25.44
C LEU A 465 -17.69 7.32 -26.63
N PHE A 466 -18.33 6.16 -26.49
CA PHE A 466 -19.07 5.53 -27.59
C PHE A 466 -20.23 6.41 -28.09
N GLN A 467 -20.30 6.63 -29.41
CA GLN A 467 -21.37 7.36 -30.10
C GLN A 467 -21.83 6.62 -31.39
N GLY A 468 -21.97 5.31 -31.32
CA GLY A 468 -22.65 4.54 -32.38
C GLY A 468 -24.16 4.52 -32.18
N ASN A 469 -24.92 4.58 -33.28
CA ASN A 469 -26.27 4.00 -33.28
C ASN A 469 -26.17 2.58 -32.71
N PRO A 470 -27.09 2.17 -31.81
CA PRO A 470 -26.98 0.89 -31.14
C PRO A 470 -26.85 -0.24 -32.18
N PRO A 471 -25.83 -1.10 -32.07
CA PRO A 471 -25.74 -2.29 -32.90
C PRO A 471 -26.99 -3.14 -32.69
N ILE A 472 -27.50 -3.73 -33.77
CA ILE A 472 -28.36 -4.90 -33.70
C ILE A 472 -27.49 -5.99 -33.06
N TRP A 473 -27.66 -6.21 -31.76
CA TRP A 473 -27.00 -7.28 -31.03
C TRP A 473 -27.70 -8.61 -31.37
N PRO A 474 -26.96 -9.71 -31.57
CA PRO A 474 -27.57 -11.03 -31.61
C PRO A 474 -28.29 -11.29 -30.28
N GLU A 475 -29.47 -11.88 -30.36
CA GLU A 475 -30.33 -12.19 -29.22
C GLU A 475 -29.54 -12.92 -28.10
N GLY A 476 -29.54 -12.37 -26.88
CA GLY A 476 -29.65 -13.22 -25.67
C GLY A 476 -28.69 -13.10 -24.49
N THR A 477 -27.71 -12.18 -24.39
CA THR A 477 -26.71 -12.31 -23.28
C THR A 477 -26.22 -11.03 -22.57
N GLU A 478 -26.80 -9.84 -22.75
CA GLU A 478 -26.40 -8.69 -21.92
C GLU A 478 -27.19 -8.69 -20.60
N GLN A 479 -26.52 -8.80 -19.45
CA GLN A 479 -27.15 -8.68 -18.12
C GLN A 479 -26.69 -7.39 -17.43
N LYS A 480 -27.64 -6.53 -17.09
CA LYS A 480 -27.41 -5.36 -16.23
C LYS A 480 -27.62 -5.74 -14.77
N LEU A 481 -26.60 -5.59 -13.95
CA LEU A 481 -26.73 -5.78 -12.51
C LEU A 481 -27.57 -4.66 -11.90
N VAL A 482 -28.53 -5.04 -11.06
CA VAL A 482 -29.35 -4.13 -10.27
C VAL A 482 -29.41 -4.64 -8.85
N TYR A 483 -29.35 -3.74 -7.88
CA TYR A 483 -29.19 -4.10 -6.48
C TYR A 483 -30.41 -3.68 -5.67
N PHE A 484 -30.75 -4.47 -4.64
CA PHE A 484 -31.81 -4.14 -3.71
C PHE A 484 -31.46 -4.62 -2.30
N VAL A 485 -32.09 -3.99 -1.31
CA VAL A 485 -32.08 -4.42 0.10
C VAL A 485 -33.42 -5.08 0.44
N VAL A 486 -33.44 -6.05 1.37
CA VAL A 486 -34.68 -6.68 1.84
C VAL A 486 -35.64 -5.63 2.41
N GLY A 487 -36.90 -5.68 1.98
CA GLY A 487 -37.92 -4.67 2.28
C GLY A 487 -37.84 -3.42 1.39
N GLY A 488 -36.77 -3.27 0.60
CA GLY A 488 -36.53 -2.15 -0.31
C GLY A 488 -37.38 -2.17 -1.59
N THR A 489 -37.03 -1.29 -2.53
CA THR A 489 -37.72 -1.14 -3.83
C THR A 489 -36.74 -1.36 -4.99
N LEU A 490 -37.09 -2.25 -5.91
CA LEU A 490 -36.38 -2.47 -7.17
C LEU A 490 -37.04 -1.67 -8.30
N VAL A 491 -36.24 -1.00 -9.13
CA VAL A 491 -36.71 -0.21 -10.28
C VAL A 491 -35.95 -0.63 -11.53
N LEU A 492 -36.67 -1.15 -12.53
CA LEU A 492 -36.12 -1.61 -13.81
C LEU A 492 -36.61 -0.71 -14.93
N ARG A 493 -35.68 -0.13 -15.71
CA ARG A 493 -35.97 0.86 -16.76
C ARG A 493 -35.44 0.36 -18.10
N PRO A 494 -36.29 -0.27 -18.93
CA PRO A 494 -35.90 -0.67 -20.27
C PRO A 494 -35.70 0.55 -21.17
N TYR A 495 -34.82 0.40 -22.15
CA TYR A 495 -34.69 1.39 -23.21
C TYR A 495 -35.78 1.13 -24.24
N VAL A 496 -36.52 2.18 -24.61
CA VAL A 496 -37.62 2.10 -25.56
C VAL A 496 -37.44 3.20 -26.60
N SER A 497 -37.28 2.82 -27.86
CA SER A 497 -37.09 3.76 -28.99
C SER A 497 -38.34 3.95 -29.85
N ALA A 498 -39.38 3.13 -29.65
CA ALA A 498 -40.60 3.12 -30.46
C ALA A 498 -41.85 3.24 -29.58
N HIS A 499 -43.01 3.53 -30.20
CA HIS A 499 -44.29 3.50 -29.50
C HIS A 499 -44.58 2.10 -28.94
N VAL A 500 -44.94 2.04 -27.66
CA VAL A 500 -45.18 0.78 -26.94
C VAL A 500 -46.64 0.35 -27.09
N THR A 501 -46.86 -0.85 -27.62
CA THR A 501 -48.18 -1.50 -27.80
C THR A 501 -48.35 -2.72 -26.90
N SER A 502 -47.25 -3.38 -26.52
CA SER A 502 -47.25 -4.47 -25.53
C SER A 502 -45.99 -4.47 -24.68
N ILE A 503 -46.11 -4.88 -23.41
CA ILE A 503 -45.00 -5.11 -22.47
C ILE A 503 -45.25 -6.43 -21.73
N LEU A 504 -44.23 -7.26 -21.61
CA LEU A 504 -44.25 -8.49 -20.82
C LEU A 504 -42.97 -8.59 -19.99
N TRP A 505 -43.11 -8.59 -18.67
CA TRP A 505 -41.99 -8.81 -17.74
C TRP A 505 -41.99 -10.24 -17.22
N LYS A 506 -40.81 -10.86 -17.19
CA LYS A 506 -40.56 -12.19 -16.62
C LYS A 506 -39.47 -12.12 -15.56
N HIS A 507 -39.53 -12.99 -14.57
CA HIS A 507 -38.50 -13.26 -13.56
C HIS A 507 -38.23 -14.75 -13.56
N GLU A 508 -37.00 -15.16 -13.93
CA GLU A 508 -36.61 -16.58 -14.08
C GLU A 508 -37.71 -17.37 -14.84
N ASP A 509 -38.11 -16.84 -16.00
CA ASP A 509 -39.17 -17.34 -16.90
C ASP A 509 -40.64 -17.26 -16.41
N ASN A 510 -40.87 -16.85 -15.16
CA ASN A 510 -42.22 -16.67 -14.61
C ASN A 510 -42.74 -15.27 -14.90
N LEU A 511 -44.03 -15.16 -15.26
CA LEU A 511 -44.66 -13.87 -15.53
C LEU A 511 -44.69 -13.00 -14.26
N VAL A 512 -44.30 -11.73 -14.42
CA VAL A 512 -44.35 -10.70 -13.37
C VAL A 512 -45.48 -9.72 -13.69
N ALA A 513 -45.45 -9.12 -14.87
CA ALA A 513 -46.43 -8.13 -15.32
C ALA A 513 -46.66 -8.24 -16.84
N LYS A 514 -47.89 -7.97 -17.28
CA LYS A 514 -48.30 -7.96 -18.68
C LYS A 514 -49.15 -6.73 -18.95
N TRP A 515 -48.81 -5.99 -20.00
CA TRP A 515 -49.57 -4.85 -20.49
C TRP A 515 -49.80 -5.00 -22.00
N ILE A 516 -51.05 -5.11 -22.43
CA ILE A 516 -51.42 -5.25 -23.86
C ILE A 516 -52.70 -4.45 -24.11
N ASN A 517 -52.74 -3.62 -25.15
CA ASN A 517 -53.95 -2.87 -25.54
C ASN A 517 -54.62 -2.11 -24.38
N ALA A 518 -53.81 -1.48 -23.52
CA ALA A 518 -54.25 -0.78 -22.30
C ALA A 518 -54.82 -1.66 -21.17
N GLU A 519 -54.80 -2.98 -21.29
CA GLU A 519 -55.11 -3.90 -20.18
C GLU A 519 -53.83 -4.30 -19.43
N LEU A 520 -53.84 -4.11 -18.10
CA LEU A 520 -52.70 -4.35 -17.22
C LEU A 520 -52.99 -5.49 -16.24
N ALA A 521 -52.11 -6.48 -16.20
CA ALA A 521 -52.20 -7.61 -15.29
C ALA A 521 -50.87 -7.89 -14.59
N TYR A 522 -50.93 -8.21 -13.30
CA TYR A 522 -49.79 -8.64 -12.48
C TYR A 522 -50.00 -10.06 -11.98
N TYR A 523 -48.91 -10.82 -11.87
CA TYR A 523 -48.96 -12.26 -11.62
C TYR A 523 -48.25 -12.66 -10.33
N CYS A 524 -48.62 -13.83 -9.80
CA CYS A 524 -47.96 -14.50 -8.68
C CYS A 524 -47.74 -13.60 -7.45
N THR A 525 -46.58 -13.72 -6.80
CA THR A 525 -46.19 -12.98 -5.58
C THR A 525 -45.93 -11.48 -5.83
N PHE A 526 -45.96 -11.02 -7.08
CA PHE A 526 -45.71 -9.63 -7.46
C PHE A 526 -46.99 -8.78 -7.50
N LYS A 527 -48.18 -9.41 -7.51
CA LYS A 527 -49.48 -8.76 -7.73
C LYS A 527 -49.79 -7.57 -6.81
N SER A 528 -49.36 -7.62 -5.54
CA SER A 528 -49.68 -6.60 -4.54
C SER A 528 -48.57 -5.56 -4.32
N ARG A 529 -47.44 -5.68 -5.01
CA ARG A 529 -46.24 -4.89 -4.73
C ARG A 529 -45.52 -4.38 -5.99
N THR A 530 -46.09 -4.61 -7.16
CA THR A 530 -45.50 -4.23 -8.44
C THR A 530 -46.35 -3.18 -9.15
N THR A 531 -45.68 -2.19 -9.75
CA THR A 531 -46.29 -1.22 -10.66
C THR A 531 -45.52 -1.21 -11.96
N LEU A 532 -46.24 -1.09 -13.08
CA LEU A 532 -45.68 -1.04 -14.43
C LEU A 532 -46.28 0.18 -15.12
N ASP A 533 -45.42 1.02 -15.70
CA ASP A 533 -45.86 2.17 -16.50
C ASP A 533 -45.79 1.88 -18.01
N PRO A 534 -46.43 2.71 -18.86
CA PRO A 534 -46.41 2.55 -20.32
C PRO A 534 -45.03 2.71 -20.97
N THR A 535 -44.01 3.19 -20.23
CA THR A 535 -42.62 3.28 -20.71
C THR A 535 -41.88 1.96 -20.55
N GLY A 536 -42.51 0.95 -19.95
CA GLY A 536 -41.89 -0.33 -19.62
C GLY A 536 -41.19 -0.35 -18.27
N CYS A 537 -41.22 0.76 -17.50
CA CYS A 537 -40.58 0.84 -16.20
C CYS A 537 -41.33 -0.04 -15.18
N LEU A 538 -40.64 -1.04 -14.65
CA LEU A 538 -41.17 -1.94 -13.63
C LEU A 538 -40.63 -1.54 -12.26
N VAL A 539 -41.51 -1.31 -11.30
CA VAL A 539 -41.16 -1.01 -9.91
C VAL A 539 -41.73 -2.09 -9.02
N ILE A 540 -40.90 -2.74 -8.21
CA ILE A 540 -41.30 -3.79 -7.26
C ILE A 540 -40.90 -3.32 -5.86
N LYS A 541 -41.89 -3.16 -4.98
CA LYS A 541 -41.69 -2.76 -3.58
C LYS A 541 -41.60 -3.98 -2.68
N ASN A 542 -41.11 -3.79 -1.45
CA ASN A 542 -41.01 -4.83 -0.43
C ASN A 542 -40.29 -6.08 -0.97
N MET A 543 -39.07 -5.89 -1.47
CA MET A 543 -38.23 -6.93 -2.04
C MET A 543 -37.84 -7.98 -1.00
N SER A 544 -37.70 -9.24 -1.41
CA SER A 544 -37.28 -10.35 -0.58
C SER A 544 -36.14 -11.12 -1.23
N ARG A 545 -35.44 -11.98 -0.46
CA ARG A 545 -34.36 -12.83 -0.98
C ARG A 545 -34.79 -13.75 -2.13
N ALA A 546 -36.06 -14.15 -2.16
CA ALA A 546 -36.62 -14.98 -3.23
C ALA A 546 -36.76 -14.23 -4.56
N ASP A 547 -36.68 -12.91 -4.53
CA ASP A 547 -36.81 -12.05 -5.71
C ASP A 547 -35.48 -11.80 -6.43
N ASN A 548 -34.38 -12.38 -5.90
CA ASN A 548 -33.11 -12.47 -6.62
C ASN A 548 -33.31 -13.22 -7.93
N GLY A 549 -32.58 -12.83 -8.97
CA GLY A 549 -32.64 -13.52 -10.24
C GLY A 549 -32.69 -12.60 -11.45
N LEU A 550 -32.87 -13.21 -12.60
CA LEU A 550 -32.89 -12.52 -13.89
C LEU A 550 -34.32 -12.06 -14.21
N TYR A 551 -34.46 -10.75 -14.43
CA TYR A 551 -35.66 -10.13 -14.96
C TYR A 551 -35.46 -9.82 -16.44
N THR A 552 -36.37 -10.29 -17.29
CA THR A 552 -36.36 -10.01 -18.73
C THR A 552 -37.65 -9.31 -19.12
N VAL A 553 -37.57 -8.52 -20.17
CA VAL A 553 -38.72 -7.78 -20.68
C VAL A 553 -38.84 -7.97 -22.18
N GLU A 554 -40.08 -8.18 -22.61
CA GLU A 554 -40.47 -8.20 -24.01
C GLU A 554 -41.32 -6.96 -24.26
N ILE A 555 -40.96 -6.17 -25.28
CA ILE A 555 -41.67 -4.95 -25.67
C ILE A 555 -42.08 -5.10 -27.12
N ASN A 556 -43.34 -4.84 -27.43
CA ASN A 556 -43.91 -5.00 -28.77
C ASN A 556 -43.68 -6.40 -29.36
N ASN A 557 -43.77 -7.43 -28.51
CA ASN A 557 -43.48 -8.83 -28.82
C ASN A 557 -42.02 -9.12 -29.24
N HIS A 558 -41.08 -8.23 -28.89
CA HIS A 558 -39.65 -8.44 -29.05
C HIS A 558 -38.95 -8.50 -27.69
N VAL A 559 -38.24 -9.59 -27.43
CA VAL A 559 -37.39 -9.73 -26.24
C VAL A 559 -36.29 -8.66 -26.29
N GLN A 560 -36.18 -7.85 -25.24
CA GLN A 560 -35.09 -6.88 -25.16
C GLN A 560 -33.77 -7.61 -24.92
N GLY A 561 -32.72 -7.23 -25.67
CA GLY A 561 -31.39 -7.86 -25.58
C GLY A 561 -30.68 -7.71 -24.23
N ARG A 562 -31.21 -6.87 -23.34
CA ARG A 562 -30.70 -6.62 -21.99
C ARG A 562 -31.65 -7.15 -20.92
N GLY A 563 -31.21 -8.18 -20.19
CA GLY A 563 -31.83 -8.63 -18.94
C GLY A 563 -31.31 -7.86 -17.72
N TYR A 564 -32.05 -7.88 -16.61
CA TYR A 564 -31.69 -7.24 -15.35
C TYR A 564 -31.45 -8.32 -14.29
N LYS A 565 -30.21 -8.54 -13.87
CA LYS A 565 -29.90 -9.48 -12.78
C LYS A 565 -30.02 -8.74 -11.45
N ALA A 566 -31.08 -9.03 -10.71
CA ALA A 566 -31.31 -8.48 -9.39
C ALA A 566 -30.52 -9.25 -8.32
N ILE A 567 -29.76 -8.50 -7.52
CA ILE A 567 -28.89 -9.01 -6.46
C ILE A 567 -29.21 -8.30 -5.15
N GLU A 568 -29.46 -9.10 -4.12
CA GLU A 568 -29.63 -8.66 -2.73
C GLU A 568 -28.28 -8.23 -2.13
N ILE A 569 -28.25 -7.02 -1.55
CA ILE A 569 -27.11 -6.49 -0.78
C ILE A 569 -27.61 -5.81 0.50
N ASP A 570 -26.75 -5.81 1.52
CA ASP A 570 -26.99 -5.09 2.77
C ASP A 570 -26.69 -3.58 2.61
N GLU A 571 -27.26 -2.77 3.49
CA GLU A 571 -26.81 -1.39 3.62
C GLU A 571 -25.37 -1.33 4.12
N VAL A 572 -24.65 -0.29 3.72
CA VAL A 572 -23.30 -0.02 4.22
C VAL A 572 -23.32 0.18 5.74
N PRO A 573 -22.26 -0.24 6.47
CA PRO A 573 -22.12 0.05 7.89
C PRO A 573 -21.79 1.53 8.12
N GLN A 574 -21.97 2.03 9.35
CA GLN A 574 -21.46 3.35 9.71
C GLN A 574 -19.93 3.30 9.78
N PRO A 575 -19.19 4.07 8.96
CA PRO A 575 -17.74 3.99 8.94
C PRO A 575 -17.09 4.69 10.13
N VAL A 576 -15.86 4.31 10.43
CA VAL A 576 -15.00 4.95 11.44
C VAL A 576 -13.63 5.24 10.83
N VAL A 577 -13.12 6.46 11.00
CA VAL A 577 -11.76 6.81 10.59
C VAL A 577 -10.78 6.37 11.68
N SER A 578 -9.77 5.59 11.32
CA SER A 578 -8.72 5.09 12.23
C SER A 578 -7.32 5.36 11.67
N PRO A 579 -6.35 5.79 12.48
CA PRO A 579 -4.95 5.88 12.03
C PRO A 579 -4.34 4.47 11.96
N LEU A 580 -3.77 4.10 10.81
CA LEU A 580 -3.00 2.85 10.64
C LEU A 580 -1.53 3.01 11.06
N GLY A 581 -1.03 4.24 11.08
CA GLY A 581 0.33 4.54 11.53
C GLY A 581 0.72 5.99 11.23
N CYS A 582 1.40 6.63 12.18
CA CYS A 582 2.03 7.94 12.01
C CYS A 582 3.55 7.75 12.08
N TYR A 583 4.24 7.87 10.94
CA TYR A 583 5.67 7.64 10.87
C TYR A 583 6.41 8.88 11.40
N CYS A 584 7.03 8.75 12.56
CA CYS A 584 7.70 9.85 13.25
C CYS A 584 8.86 10.48 12.46
N ALA A 585 9.48 9.72 11.54
CA ALA A 585 10.62 10.17 10.75
C ALA A 585 10.26 11.06 9.53
N VAL A 586 8.99 11.13 9.11
CA VAL A 586 8.62 11.75 7.81
C VAL A 586 7.38 12.65 7.86
N GLU A 587 6.83 12.93 9.04
CA GLU A 587 5.62 13.77 9.21
C GLU A 587 4.41 13.32 8.35
N LYS A 588 4.30 12.01 8.08
CA LYS A 588 3.20 11.42 7.34
C LYS A 588 2.39 10.49 8.25
N CYS A 589 1.07 10.55 8.15
CA CYS A 589 0.16 9.62 8.78
C CYS A 589 -0.71 8.94 7.71
N MET A 590 -1.10 7.70 7.97
CA MET A 590 -2.05 6.96 7.15
C MET A 590 -3.34 6.78 7.94
N LEU A 591 -4.46 7.21 7.37
CA LEU A 591 -5.80 7.04 7.90
C LEU A 591 -6.53 5.96 7.09
N ALA A 592 -7.33 5.13 7.74
CA ALA A 592 -8.19 4.15 7.10
C ALA A 592 -9.65 4.41 7.45
N CYS A 593 -10.53 4.18 6.49
CA CYS A 593 -11.96 4.20 6.67
C CYS A 593 -12.46 2.79 6.91
N TYR A 594 -12.75 2.49 8.17
CA TYR A 594 -13.14 1.16 8.59
C TYR A 594 -14.65 0.97 8.60
N GLY A 595 -15.11 -0.14 8.03
CA GLY A 595 -16.49 -0.63 8.10
C GLY A 595 -16.54 -2.04 7.53
N ASN A 596 -17.28 -2.96 8.16
CA ASN A 596 -17.44 -4.32 7.64
C ASN A 596 -18.41 -4.35 6.46
N THR A 597 -17.89 -4.51 5.24
CA THR A 597 -18.67 -4.44 3.99
C THR A 597 -19.01 -5.79 3.37
N THR A 598 -18.73 -6.92 4.03
CA THR A 598 -18.80 -8.27 3.43
C THR A 598 -20.14 -8.62 2.75
N LYS A 599 -21.26 -8.03 3.18
CA LYS A 599 -22.59 -8.23 2.57
C LYS A 599 -23.14 -7.00 1.83
N ALA A 600 -22.39 -5.90 1.83
CA ALA A 600 -22.81 -4.61 1.28
C ALA A 600 -22.09 -4.26 -0.04
N GLU A 601 -21.29 -5.18 -0.58
CA GLU A 601 -20.55 -4.98 -1.83
C GLU A 601 -21.48 -4.91 -3.06
N PRO A 602 -21.14 -4.10 -4.09
CA PRO A 602 -19.92 -3.30 -4.21
C PRO A 602 -20.01 -1.96 -3.45
N VAL A 603 -18.90 -1.54 -2.83
CA VAL A 603 -18.80 -0.27 -2.09
C VAL A 603 -17.78 0.68 -2.72
N THR A 604 -18.01 1.98 -2.57
CA THR A 604 -17.05 3.06 -2.86
C THR A 604 -16.76 3.86 -1.60
N TYR A 605 -15.51 4.33 -1.49
CA TYR A 605 -15.03 5.13 -0.37
C TYR A 605 -14.80 6.58 -0.82
N SER A 606 -15.14 7.53 0.04
CA SER A 606 -14.88 8.93 -0.22
C SER A 606 -14.50 9.66 1.07
N TRP A 607 -13.70 10.70 0.93
CA TRP A 607 -13.14 11.48 2.04
C TRP A 607 -13.44 12.95 1.86
N ARG A 608 -13.69 13.63 2.97
CA ARG A 608 -13.83 15.07 3.07
C ARG A 608 -12.87 15.61 4.12
N THR A 609 -12.15 16.67 3.77
CA THR A 609 -11.21 17.38 4.64
C THR A 609 -11.82 18.71 5.10
N GLY A 610 -12.09 18.85 6.40
CA GLY A 610 -12.79 20.04 6.93
C GLY A 610 -14.09 20.35 6.17
N ASP A 611 -14.19 21.57 5.61
CA ASP A 611 -15.33 22.03 4.81
C ASP A 611 -15.14 21.86 3.29
N GLY A 612 -14.14 21.08 2.88
CA GLY A 612 -13.86 20.80 1.47
C GLY A 612 -14.90 19.92 0.78
N ALA A 613 -14.71 19.75 -0.53
CA ALA A 613 -15.52 18.83 -1.35
C ALA A 613 -15.20 17.36 -1.03
N TRP A 614 -16.16 16.48 -1.34
CA TRP A 614 -15.95 15.04 -1.28
C TRP A 614 -15.02 14.57 -2.38
N MET A 615 -14.03 13.75 -2.01
CA MET A 615 -13.09 13.12 -2.92
C MET A 615 -13.26 11.61 -2.85
N GLU A 616 -13.66 10.98 -3.95
CA GLU A 616 -13.65 9.52 -4.05
C GLU A 616 -12.19 9.02 -4.01
N TRP A 617 -11.93 8.05 -3.15
CA TRP A 617 -10.59 7.55 -2.88
C TRP A 617 -10.62 6.06 -2.51
N LYS A 618 -9.45 5.52 -2.18
CA LYS A 618 -9.33 4.21 -1.56
C LYS A 618 -9.79 4.25 -0.11
N GLN A 619 -9.95 3.07 0.48
CA GLN A 619 -10.20 2.90 1.90
C GLN A 619 -9.15 3.58 2.79
N GLU A 620 -7.92 3.74 2.28
CA GLU A 620 -6.79 4.35 2.99
C GLU A 620 -6.40 5.70 2.38
N LEU A 621 -6.18 6.69 3.26
CA LEU A 621 -5.79 8.06 2.94
C LEU A 621 -4.44 8.39 3.59
N ASN A 622 -3.46 8.77 2.78
CA ASN A 622 -2.17 9.26 3.24
C ASN A 622 -2.22 10.78 3.45
N ILE A 623 -1.85 11.24 4.63
CA ILE A 623 -1.76 12.65 4.99
C ILE A 623 -0.31 13.01 5.33
N GLY A 624 0.15 14.19 4.92
CA GLY A 624 1.49 14.70 5.21
C GLY A 624 1.43 16.07 5.86
N SER A 625 2.45 16.41 6.63
CA SER A 625 2.70 17.77 7.14
C SER A 625 3.13 18.68 5.98
N ASN A 626 2.17 19.33 5.36
CA ASN A 626 2.41 20.50 4.52
C ASN A 626 1.51 21.65 5.02
N GLU A 627 1.79 22.88 4.62
CA GLU A 627 1.06 24.07 5.09
C GLU A 627 -0.45 23.97 4.82
N ALA A 628 -0.86 23.32 3.72
CA ALA A 628 -2.26 23.06 3.42
C ALA A 628 -2.91 22.11 4.44
N MET A 629 -2.21 21.05 4.87
CA MET A 629 -2.71 20.06 5.83
C MET A 629 -2.71 20.58 7.28
N GLN A 630 -1.90 21.60 7.58
CA GLN A 630 -1.91 22.29 8.88
C GLN A 630 -3.21 23.09 9.11
N SER A 631 -3.96 23.41 8.04
CA SER A 631 -5.26 24.08 8.11
C SER A 631 -6.45 23.13 8.27
N VAL A 632 -6.27 21.83 7.97
CA VAL A 632 -7.33 20.82 8.01
C VAL A 632 -7.57 20.38 9.45
N LYS A 633 -8.78 20.62 9.97
CA LYS A 633 -9.14 20.28 11.37
C LYS A 633 -9.60 18.84 11.54
N THR A 634 -10.38 18.34 10.59
CA THR A 634 -11.02 17.02 10.68
C THR A 634 -11.06 16.31 9.34
N PHE A 635 -11.12 14.98 9.40
CA PHE A 635 -11.37 14.09 8.27
C PHE A 635 -12.69 13.37 8.49
N ILE A 636 -13.51 13.32 7.44
CA ILE A 636 -14.76 12.55 7.42
C ILE A 636 -14.64 11.57 6.26
N CYS A 637 -14.78 10.28 6.53
CA CYS A 637 -14.96 9.27 5.49
C CYS A 637 -16.44 8.91 5.31
N ARG A 638 -16.80 8.51 4.10
CA ARG A 638 -18.10 8.02 3.67
C ARG A 638 -17.95 6.72 2.87
N ILE A 639 -18.77 5.74 3.19
CA ILE A 639 -18.94 4.49 2.42
C ILE A 639 -20.27 4.56 1.71
N LYS A 640 -20.28 4.21 0.42
CA LYS A 640 -21.47 4.20 -0.42
C LYS A 640 -21.59 2.90 -1.18
N ASN A 641 -22.80 2.37 -1.32
CA ASN A 641 -23.13 1.31 -2.25
C ASN A 641 -24.38 1.71 -3.07
N PRO A 642 -24.82 0.90 -4.03
CA PRO A 642 -25.98 1.23 -4.86
C PRO A 642 -27.30 1.45 -4.11
N VAL A 643 -27.43 0.99 -2.86
CA VAL A 643 -28.68 1.07 -2.08
C VAL A 643 -28.60 2.02 -0.88
N SER A 644 -27.41 2.43 -0.44
CA SER A 644 -27.20 3.19 0.80
C SER A 644 -25.87 3.94 0.84
N GLU A 645 -25.79 4.96 1.69
CA GLU A 645 -24.61 5.80 1.90
C GLU A 645 -24.54 6.21 3.38
N LYS A 646 -23.38 6.04 4.02
CA LYS A 646 -23.17 6.43 5.42
C LYS A 646 -21.83 7.12 5.62
N GLU A 647 -21.80 8.04 6.58
CA GLU A 647 -20.64 8.87 6.92
C GLU A 647 -20.15 8.58 8.33
N SER A 648 -18.86 8.81 8.54
CA SER A 648 -18.20 8.69 9.84
C SER A 648 -18.35 9.98 10.65
N GLU A 649 -18.17 9.89 11.95
CA GLU A 649 -18.01 11.08 12.79
C GLU A 649 -16.70 11.81 12.44
N PRO A 650 -16.63 13.15 12.56
CA PRO A 650 -15.43 13.91 12.25
C PRO A 650 -14.22 13.47 13.08
N TYR A 651 -13.18 12.99 12.41
CA TYR A 651 -11.94 12.56 13.04
C TYR A 651 -10.92 13.70 13.07
N ILE A 652 -10.42 14.05 14.25
CA ILE A 652 -9.48 15.17 14.43
C ILE A 652 -8.15 14.87 13.74
N ASN A 653 -7.63 15.85 13.00
CA ASN A 653 -6.36 15.72 12.31
C ASN A 653 -5.22 15.47 13.32
N PRO A 654 -4.56 14.30 13.29
CA PRO A 654 -3.53 13.93 14.25
C PRO A 654 -2.26 14.78 14.12
N LEU A 655 -2.06 15.48 13.00
CA LEU A 655 -0.93 16.39 12.81
C LEU A 655 -1.07 17.71 13.60
N LEU A 656 -2.29 18.08 14.04
CA LEU A 656 -2.52 19.32 14.80
C LEU A 656 -1.97 19.29 16.23
N GLN A 657 -1.89 18.11 16.86
CA GLN A 657 -1.39 17.96 18.24
C GLN A 657 0.09 18.36 18.42
N ARG A 658 0.89 18.41 17.33
CA ARG A 658 2.32 18.75 17.40
C ARG A 658 2.61 20.24 17.67
N LEU A 659 1.69 21.15 17.38
CA LEU A 659 1.94 22.59 17.49
C LEU A 659 1.80 23.13 18.93
N THR A 660 1.16 22.38 19.84
CA THR A 660 0.97 22.81 21.23
C THR A 660 2.10 22.39 22.18
N ASP A 661 2.88 21.36 21.83
CA ASP A 661 3.95 20.81 22.69
C ASP A 661 5.36 21.37 22.43
N SER A 662 5.52 22.26 21.45
CA SER A 662 6.77 23.02 21.22
C SER A 662 6.95 24.21 22.19
N GLY A 663 6.23 24.22 23.31
CA GLY A 663 6.30 25.23 24.36
C GLY A 663 7.48 25.11 25.34
N LEU A 664 8.48 24.26 25.07
CA LEU A 664 9.65 24.12 25.95
C LEU A 664 10.66 25.28 25.82
N GLY A 665 10.54 26.12 24.78
CA GLY A 665 11.43 27.28 24.57
C GLY A 665 11.17 28.49 25.48
N VAL A 666 9.97 28.63 26.06
CA VAL A 666 9.60 29.88 26.77
C VAL A 666 9.98 29.87 28.25
N LYS A 667 10.19 28.71 28.87
CA LYS A 667 10.52 28.63 30.32
C LYS A 667 12.00 28.85 30.66
N VAL A 668 12.91 28.74 29.70
CA VAL A 668 14.37 28.87 29.93
C VAL A 668 14.92 30.25 29.55
N LEU A 669 14.33 30.92 28.55
CA LEU A 669 14.78 32.25 28.11
C LEU A 669 14.46 33.38 29.10
N GLY A 670 13.32 33.30 29.80
CA GLY A 670 12.93 34.32 30.79
C GLY A 670 13.93 34.50 31.95
N PRO A 671 14.35 33.42 32.61
CA PRO A 671 15.37 33.48 33.67
C PRO A 671 16.74 33.93 33.16
N VAL A 672 17.18 33.44 31.99
CA VAL A 672 18.51 33.77 31.43
C VAL A 672 18.58 35.25 31.04
N MET A 673 17.54 35.80 30.41
CA MET A 673 17.49 37.22 30.06
C MET A 673 17.38 38.13 31.29
N ARG A 674 16.69 37.69 32.36
CA ARG A 674 16.69 38.42 33.64
C ARG A 674 18.07 38.41 34.30
N SER A 675 18.77 37.28 34.30
CA SER A 675 20.14 37.18 34.83
C SER A 675 21.13 38.05 34.05
N LEU A 676 21.04 38.05 32.71
CA LEU A 676 21.89 38.89 31.86
C LEU A 676 21.61 40.39 32.07
N ALA A 677 20.34 40.80 32.24
CA ALA A 677 20.00 42.19 32.53
C ALA A 677 20.51 42.65 33.91
N ILE A 678 20.44 41.78 34.92
CA ILE A 678 20.98 42.06 36.27
C ILE A 678 22.51 42.19 36.20
N LEU A 679 23.21 41.31 35.46
CA LEU A 679 24.66 41.40 35.29
C LEU A 679 25.07 42.67 34.54
N ALA A 680 24.31 43.09 33.53
CA ALA A 680 24.54 44.35 32.83
C ALA A 680 24.35 45.57 33.75
N LEU A 681 23.32 45.56 34.60
CA LEU A 681 23.09 46.62 35.59
C LEU A 681 24.18 46.67 36.68
N LEU A 682 24.67 45.52 37.14
CA LEU A 682 25.80 45.48 38.07
C LEU A 682 27.10 45.97 37.40
N GLY A 683 27.31 45.62 36.13
CA GLY A 683 28.42 46.11 35.32
C GLY A 683 28.41 47.63 35.15
N THR A 684 27.25 48.24 34.89
CA THR A 684 27.15 49.70 34.76
C THR A 684 27.35 50.40 36.10
N VAL A 685 26.80 49.88 37.20
CA VAL A 685 26.99 50.45 38.55
C VAL A 685 28.47 50.39 38.97
N THR A 686 29.14 49.26 38.75
CA THR A 686 30.59 49.12 39.04
C THR A 686 31.43 50.05 38.18
N TYR A 687 31.10 50.21 36.89
CA TYR A 687 31.75 51.18 36.01
C TYR A 687 31.58 52.63 36.50
N PHE A 688 30.36 53.02 36.90
CA PHE A 688 30.09 54.36 37.44
C PHE A 688 30.81 54.61 38.78
N LEU A 689 30.91 53.59 39.65
CA LEU A 689 31.66 53.67 40.90
C LEU A 689 33.18 53.78 40.65
N TRP A 690 33.71 53.06 39.66
CA TRP A 690 35.10 53.18 39.21
C TRP A 690 35.39 54.57 38.63
N GLN A 691 34.47 55.11 37.81
CA GLN A 691 34.60 56.45 37.23
C GLN A 691 34.57 57.56 38.30
N LYS A 692 33.79 57.37 39.38
CA LYS A 692 33.80 58.29 40.54
C LYS A 692 35.04 58.16 41.44
N GLN A 693 35.68 56.98 41.51
CA GLN A 693 36.97 56.83 42.21
C GLN A 693 38.17 57.37 41.41
N GLY A 694 38.06 57.46 40.07
CA GLY A 694 39.07 58.06 39.19
C GLY A 694 39.16 59.60 39.23
N ILE A 695 38.17 60.29 39.81
CA ILE A 695 38.11 61.78 39.87
C ILE A 695 38.61 62.33 41.22
N VAL A 696 38.85 61.49 42.24
CA VAL A 696 39.23 61.92 43.60
C VAL A 696 40.70 61.65 43.97
N ARG A 697 41.55 61.15 43.04
CA ARG A 697 43.00 60.98 43.27
C ARG A 697 43.84 61.64 42.18
N LYS A 698 43.88 62.97 42.16
CA LYS A 698 45.01 63.77 41.61
C LYS A 698 44.92 65.25 42.01
N VAL A 699 45.14 65.55 43.29
CA VAL A 699 45.86 66.77 43.71
C VAL A 699 46.68 66.38 44.94
N ILE A 700 47.98 66.15 44.70
CA ILE A 700 49.15 66.51 45.52
C ILE A 700 50.34 65.85 44.81
N CYS A 701 51.02 66.65 43.98
CA CYS A 701 52.45 66.53 43.67
C CYS A 701 53.25 66.70 44.99
N PRO A 702 54.47 66.16 45.16
CA PRO A 702 55.59 66.67 44.36
C PRO A 702 56.78 65.74 44.06
N CYS A 703 57.50 66.17 43.01
CA CYS A 703 58.95 66.20 42.85
C CYS A 703 59.78 64.92 42.64
N ARG A 704 60.16 64.79 41.37
CA ARG A 704 61.54 64.80 40.84
C ARG A 704 62.43 63.59 41.11
N CYS A 705 62.60 62.82 40.03
CA CYS A 705 63.64 61.84 39.78
C CYS A 705 65.04 62.32 40.17
N GLY A 706 65.81 61.39 40.73
CA GLY A 706 67.25 61.50 40.87
C GLY A 706 67.89 60.14 41.11
N LYS A 707 68.10 59.41 40.00
CA LYS A 707 69.13 58.38 39.77
C LYS A 707 69.09 57.06 40.55
N GLY A 708 69.42 56.02 39.80
CA GLY A 708 70.63 55.28 40.12
C GLY A 708 70.38 53.83 40.50
N ASP A 709 70.69 52.98 39.52
CA ASP A 709 71.50 51.79 39.67
C ASP A 709 70.95 50.61 40.48
N ASP A 710 70.69 49.55 39.71
CA ASP A 710 71.28 48.24 39.89
C ASP A 710 71.04 47.46 41.19
N ASN A 711 70.28 46.38 40.97
CA ASN A 711 70.54 45.01 41.41
C ASN A 711 70.26 44.60 42.86
N ALA A 712 69.37 43.61 42.91
CA ALA A 712 69.48 42.35 43.66
C ALA A 712 69.44 42.40 45.20
N ALA A 713 68.30 41.99 45.75
CA ALA A 713 68.14 40.67 46.38
C ALA A 713 66.66 40.40 46.67
#